data_AF-B6IP09-F1
#
_entry.id   AF-B6IP09-F1
#
_cell.length_a   1.000
_cell.length_b   1.000
_cell.length_c   1.000
_cell.angle_alpha   90.00
_cell.angle_beta   90.00
_cell.angle_gamma   90.00
#
_symmetry.space_group_name_H-M   'P 1'
#
loop_
_entity.id
_entity.type
_entity.pdbx_description
1 polymer ?
#
loop_
_entity_poly.entity_id
_entity_poly.type
_entity_poly.pdbx_seq_one_letter_code
_entity_poly.pdbx_strand_id
1 'polypeptide(L)'
;MSDLFSDPPPTGRPASTAPSATTPASVPVPAAGAEPAYLAGLNPAQREAVEALDGPVLVLAGAGTGKTRVLTTRLAHLLVTRRAGPWNILTVTFTNKAAREMRERVEALVGVPTEGWWMGTFHALAARILRRHAELVGLKPSFTILDTDDQIRLLKQLMEAENIDSKKWPARVLLGAIERWKDKALTPDRLKREDAGDMAGGRLIDLYRQYQDRLLSLNACDFGDLLLHNIALFQKHNDVLREYQDRFRYILVDEYQDTNVAQYLWLRLLAQAHRNICCVGDDDQCLVAGTLIRMADGSERPIETVGAGDAVLSARGGGACGASVVSRTYARSYSGDLVTVELEDGTRLVSTPEHRHFAGYRLGVTPQLYFTYLMHKRGYGFRLGTSQTYTRARIEPVLGYELRCRQEHADAVWVLAVHGSENEARFLEYTLSLDYGIPTFPFVARKGGSTAGLVHDQSILDRLFKERPTETAGEAVLTRFGLSRDYPHYRPQAHTGRRRNVTVTLCGDNRAAAALHRISVIGSDPDDAAVLASLGLSIRPSKKSNPGWRYETAMADLGRIMATVEQIRRAFDGDVALVQFGRFGAGGEAGTDLDPGPAPDDGELLTAAPAPARVRSSLPMIPAGSVRPGMAMFRADGGLAIVRSVRTEPGVATVHDIDVSRTHNFIANGIITHNSIYGWRGAEVGNILRFDHDFTGARVIRLEQNYRSTAHILGAAHGIIANNQGRLGKQLWTEVDGGEKVRVRGLWDAEEEARWVGDEIEALQRKGLSLGQMAVLVRAGFQTREFEERFITLGLPYRVIGGPRFYERQEIRDALAYLRIVAQPDDDLAFERIINVPKRGIGDATLRQLYVAARTLGVSLAEATWRLTETDELRGKVRSTLRALMEDIARWRGQIDRTPHTDLAQAILDESGYTRMWQQDKSPEAPGRLENLKELINAMGEFENLTGFLEHVALVMDNAEASGLEQVSLMTLHGAKGLEFDVVFLPGWEEGLFPSQRTLDENGIAGLEEERRLAYVGITRGRIRVHVSHAANRRIHGSWATSLPSRFVDELPAEHVEVENAPGIGGAGFGSGGFGSGGFGGASAGGGWSGFGDRFNRMGRQAAQAPARGRVIEGTACQVAPRSRPDRPFNPGSRVFHQKFGYGTVVAVENDKLEIKFDATGVKKVMDSFVVPAEQAG
;
A
#
# COMPACT_ATOMS: atom_id res chain seq x y z
N MET A 1 11.55 15.17 55.96
CA MET A 1 11.73 14.19 54.87
C MET A 1 12.58 14.84 53.76
N SER A 2 13.87 15.18 53.86
CA SER A 2 15.03 14.71 54.63
C SER A 2 15.11 13.19 54.76
N ASP A 3 16.15 12.62 54.18
CA ASP A 3 16.61 11.23 54.22
C ASP A 3 16.06 10.30 53.14
N LEU A 4 16.86 10.14 52.07
CA LEU A 4 17.02 8.90 51.31
C LEU A 4 18.24 8.94 50.35
N PHE A 5 19.01 10.02 50.32
CA PHE A 5 20.31 10.09 49.63
C PHE A 5 21.40 10.64 50.55
N SER A 6 21.90 9.80 51.44
CA SER A 6 23.21 10.00 52.05
C SER A 6 23.82 8.64 52.37
N ASP A 7 24.85 8.25 51.62
CA ASP A 7 25.95 7.49 52.18
C ASP A 7 27.27 8.17 51.74
N PRO A 8 28.26 8.29 52.64
CA PRO A 8 29.47 9.08 52.43
C PRO A 8 30.55 8.33 51.62
N PRO A 9 31.57 9.03 51.09
CA PRO A 9 32.57 8.43 50.22
C PRO A 9 33.57 7.60 51.02
N PRO A 10 33.97 6.39 50.57
CA PRO A 10 35.14 5.74 51.14
C PRO A 10 36.41 6.43 50.60
N THR A 11 37.26 6.80 51.54
CA THR A 11 38.57 7.42 51.32
C THR A 11 39.61 6.37 50.92
N GLY A 12 40.38 6.70 49.87
CA GLY A 12 41.77 6.34 49.59
C GLY A 12 42.26 4.88 49.69
N ARG A 13 42.63 4.28 48.55
CA ARG A 13 43.90 3.54 48.31
C ARG A 13 44.09 3.21 46.79
N PRO A 14 45.31 2.87 46.34
CA PRO A 14 45.99 3.55 45.24
C PRO A 14 45.80 2.88 43.87
N ALA A 15 46.31 3.55 42.84
CA ALA A 15 46.39 3.11 41.43
C ALA A 15 46.35 1.59 41.23
N SER A 16 45.25 1.09 40.67
CA SER A 16 45.08 -0.31 40.28
C SER A 16 44.80 -0.39 38.79
N THR A 17 45.78 -0.97 38.10
CA THR A 17 45.77 -1.64 36.78
C THR A 17 44.45 -1.76 36.04
N ALA A 18 44.52 -1.46 34.73
CA ALA A 18 43.49 -1.67 33.71
C ALA A 18 42.62 -2.92 33.95
N PRO A 19 41.30 -2.85 33.68
CA PRO A 19 40.41 -3.98 33.90
C PRO A 19 40.87 -5.15 33.00
N SER A 20 41.31 -6.23 33.65
CA SER A 20 41.54 -7.51 32.99
C SER A 20 40.25 -7.95 32.29
N ALA A 21 40.34 -8.17 30.99
CA ALA A 21 39.26 -8.72 30.18
C ALA A 21 38.71 -9.99 30.85
N THR A 22 37.47 -9.94 31.33
CA THR A 22 36.73 -11.13 31.74
C THR A 22 36.54 -11.99 30.48
N THR A 23 37.29 -13.08 30.40
CA THR A 23 37.14 -14.10 29.35
C THR A 23 35.70 -14.62 29.37
N PRO A 24 34.93 -14.54 28.28
CA PRO A 24 33.60 -15.13 28.23
C PRO A 24 33.74 -16.65 28.34
N ALA A 25 32.76 -17.30 28.97
CA ALA A 25 32.63 -18.75 28.94
C ALA A 25 32.79 -19.26 27.50
N SER A 26 33.78 -20.13 27.28
CA SER A 26 34.04 -20.69 25.96
C SER A 26 32.87 -21.56 25.52
N VAL A 27 32.38 -21.37 24.29
CA VAL A 27 31.36 -22.23 23.68
C VAL A 27 31.81 -23.70 23.77
N PRO A 28 30.99 -24.61 24.34
CA PRO A 28 31.34 -26.02 24.45
C PRO A 28 31.56 -26.65 23.07
N VAL A 29 32.61 -27.47 22.94
CA VAL A 29 33.01 -28.10 21.67
C VAL A 29 32.38 -29.50 21.58
N PRO A 30 31.69 -29.86 20.48
CA PRO A 30 31.26 -31.24 20.26
C PRO A 30 32.47 -32.16 20.03
N ALA A 31 32.40 -33.41 20.50
CA ALA A 31 33.46 -34.40 20.36
C ALA A 31 33.89 -34.58 18.88
N ALA A 32 35.20 -34.72 18.65
CA ALA A 32 35.76 -34.83 17.31
C ALA A 32 35.14 -36.00 16.51
N GLY A 33 34.50 -35.69 15.38
CA GLY A 33 33.93 -36.67 14.45
C GLY A 33 32.40 -36.82 14.46
N ALA A 34 31.68 -36.18 15.40
CA ALA A 34 30.21 -36.15 15.38
C ALA A 34 29.70 -34.90 14.66
N GLU A 35 28.72 -35.06 13.77
CA GLU A 35 28.03 -33.92 13.15
C GLU A 35 27.36 -33.07 14.23
N PRO A 36 27.57 -31.74 14.25
CA PRO A 36 26.95 -30.88 15.25
C PRO A 36 25.43 -30.99 15.18
N ALA A 37 24.78 -31.21 16.33
CA ALA A 37 23.33 -31.44 16.40
C ALA A 37 22.48 -30.31 15.79
N TYR A 38 23.00 -29.08 15.74
CA TYR A 38 22.31 -27.94 15.11
C TYR A 38 22.29 -27.99 13.57
N LEU A 39 23.14 -28.80 12.93
CA LEU A 39 23.08 -29.06 11.48
C LEU A 39 22.04 -30.15 11.16
N ALA A 40 21.64 -30.96 12.14
CA ALA A 40 20.62 -31.97 11.97
C ALA A 40 19.26 -31.31 11.67
N GLY A 41 18.56 -31.81 10.65
CA GLY A 41 17.24 -31.31 10.24
C GLY A 41 17.26 -30.02 9.40
N LEU A 42 18.41 -29.61 8.85
CA LEU A 42 18.48 -28.69 7.72
C LEU A 42 18.35 -29.46 6.40
N ASN A 43 17.65 -28.92 5.40
CA ASN A 43 17.70 -29.49 4.05
C ASN A 43 19.03 -29.15 3.34
N PRO A 44 19.32 -29.78 2.19
CA PRO A 44 20.57 -29.55 1.48
C PRO A 44 20.86 -28.08 1.16
N ALA A 45 19.86 -27.31 0.74
CA ALA A 45 20.02 -25.89 0.41
C ALA A 45 20.27 -25.00 1.65
N GLN A 46 19.57 -25.26 2.75
CA GLN A 46 19.79 -24.57 4.03
C GLN A 46 21.18 -24.91 4.59
N ARG A 47 21.57 -26.18 4.51
CA ARG A 47 22.90 -26.65 4.93
C ARG A 47 23.99 -25.98 4.10
N GLU A 48 23.83 -25.94 2.79
CA GLU A 48 24.73 -25.23 1.88
C GLU A 48 24.88 -23.76 2.29
N ALA A 49 23.78 -23.08 2.60
CA ALA A 49 23.79 -21.69 3.05
C ALA A 49 24.42 -21.49 4.44
N VAL A 50 24.41 -22.50 5.31
CA VAL A 50 25.09 -22.47 6.62
C VAL A 50 26.58 -22.74 6.49
N GLU A 51 26.98 -23.71 5.66
CA GLU A 51 28.37 -24.16 5.53
C GLU A 51 29.21 -23.28 4.60
N ALA A 52 28.59 -22.48 3.72
CA ALA A 52 29.27 -21.57 2.81
C ALA A 52 29.89 -20.35 3.52
N LEU A 53 30.82 -20.54 4.45
CA LEU A 53 31.25 -19.50 5.40
C LEU A 53 32.09 -18.37 4.79
N ASP A 54 33.01 -18.70 3.88
CA ASP A 54 33.97 -17.76 3.33
C ASP A 54 33.43 -17.09 2.06
N GLY A 55 33.69 -15.79 1.90
CA GLY A 55 33.23 -15.00 0.77
C GLY A 55 31.77 -14.50 0.89
N PRO A 56 31.30 -13.76 -0.12
CA PRO A 56 29.95 -13.20 -0.13
C PRO A 56 28.91 -14.27 -0.47
N VAL A 57 27.78 -14.28 0.25
CA VAL A 57 26.68 -15.24 0.06
C VAL A 57 25.35 -14.48 -0.03
N LEU A 58 24.56 -14.78 -1.06
CA LEU A 58 23.19 -14.30 -1.20
C LEU A 58 22.22 -15.48 -1.12
N VAL A 59 21.29 -15.43 -0.18
CA VAL A 59 20.26 -16.44 -0.01
C VAL A 59 18.93 -15.89 -0.51
N LEU A 60 18.43 -16.40 -1.62
CA LEU A 60 17.12 -16.03 -2.15
C LEU A 60 16.05 -16.93 -1.54
N ALA A 61 15.05 -16.36 -0.86
CA ALA A 61 14.18 -17.18 -0.02
C ALA A 61 12.74 -16.62 0.09
N GLY A 62 11.75 -17.51 0.01
CA GLY A 62 10.34 -17.16 0.23
C GLY A 62 9.90 -17.21 1.70
N ALA A 63 8.63 -16.90 1.98
CA ALA A 63 8.12 -16.95 3.35
C ALA A 63 8.17 -18.38 3.92
N GLY A 64 8.51 -18.51 5.22
CA GLY A 64 8.53 -19.80 5.93
C GLY A 64 9.56 -20.82 5.43
N THR A 65 10.51 -20.42 4.58
CA THR A 65 11.59 -21.29 4.05
C THR A 65 12.77 -21.47 5.00
N GLY A 66 12.68 -20.90 6.20
CA GLY A 66 13.75 -20.96 7.20
C GLY A 66 14.84 -19.90 7.06
N LYS A 67 14.59 -18.75 6.40
CA LYS A 67 15.52 -17.59 6.32
C LYS A 67 16.26 -17.30 7.63
N THR A 68 15.51 -17.02 8.69
CA THR A 68 16.05 -16.71 10.02
C THR A 68 16.74 -17.92 10.65
N ARG A 69 16.28 -19.15 10.37
CA ARG A 69 16.94 -20.38 10.83
C ARG A 69 18.30 -20.55 10.18
N VAL A 70 18.43 -20.29 8.88
CA VAL A 70 19.71 -20.31 8.17
C VAL A 70 20.67 -19.29 8.77
N LEU A 71 20.25 -18.04 8.98
CA LEU A 71 21.13 -17.01 9.57
C LEU A 71 21.57 -17.34 11.00
N THR A 72 20.65 -17.75 11.88
CA THR A 72 20.97 -18.12 13.28
C THR A 72 21.85 -19.36 13.36
N THR A 73 21.58 -20.37 12.53
CA THR A 73 22.39 -21.60 12.49
C THR A 73 23.77 -21.33 11.89
N ARG A 74 23.88 -20.45 10.89
CA ARG A 74 25.16 -19.99 10.33
C ARG A 74 25.99 -19.23 11.36
N LEU A 75 25.37 -18.37 12.16
CA LEU A 75 26.03 -17.68 13.27
C LEU A 75 26.54 -18.67 14.31
N ALA A 76 25.71 -19.61 14.76
CA ALA A 76 26.12 -20.68 15.67
C ALA A 76 27.26 -21.53 15.09
N HIS A 77 27.17 -21.88 13.80
CA HIS A 77 28.19 -22.65 13.10
C HIS A 77 29.54 -21.92 13.05
N LEU A 78 29.57 -20.61 12.79
CA LEU A 78 30.79 -19.79 12.85
C LEU A 78 31.48 -19.82 14.22
N LEU A 79 30.70 -19.81 15.29
CA LEU A 79 31.19 -19.84 16.67
C LEU A 79 31.72 -21.23 17.06
N VAL A 80 30.93 -22.28 16.80
CA VAL A 80 31.28 -23.66 17.19
C VAL A 80 32.48 -24.17 16.40
N THR A 81 32.57 -23.85 15.11
CA THR A 81 33.75 -24.19 14.28
C THR A 81 34.97 -23.31 14.57
N ARG A 82 34.86 -22.36 15.51
CA ARG A 82 35.92 -21.42 15.92
C ARG A 82 36.50 -20.59 14.76
N ARG A 83 35.70 -20.33 13.73
CA ARG A 83 36.07 -19.45 12.62
C ARG A 83 36.09 -17.98 13.04
N ALA A 84 35.21 -17.61 13.97
CA ALA A 84 35.15 -16.28 14.58
C ALA A 84 34.66 -16.34 16.02
N GLY A 85 35.09 -15.39 16.86
CA GLY A 85 34.47 -15.14 18.16
C GLY A 85 33.23 -14.24 18.03
N PRO A 86 32.37 -14.14 19.06
CA PRO A 86 31.14 -13.35 19.00
C PRO A 86 31.34 -11.86 18.67
N TRP A 87 32.48 -11.31 19.11
CA TRP A 87 32.87 -9.92 18.85
C TRP A 87 33.21 -9.64 17.39
N ASN A 88 33.45 -10.70 16.60
CA ASN A 88 33.88 -10.63 15.22
C ASN A 88 32.76 -10.86 14.21
N ILE A 89 31.52 -11.00 14.68
CA ILE A 89 30.34 -11.27 13.85
C ILE A 89 29.34 -10.14 14.04
N LEU A 90 29.00 -9.46 12.94
CA LEU A 90 27.94 -8.45 12.89
C LEU A 90 26.67 -9.08 12.34
N THR A 91 25.54 -8.96 13.04
CA THR A 91 24.26 -9.50 12.60
C THR A 91 23.18 -8.42 12.62
N VAL A 92 22.61 -8.14 11.45
CA VAL A 92 21.77 -6.96 11.22
C VAL A 92 20.37 -7.38 10.79
N THR A 93 19.36 -6.76 11.42
CA THR A 93 17.94 -6.91 11.07
C THR A 93 17.23 -5.58 10.88
N PHE A 94 15.98 -5.62 10.42
CA PHE A 94 15.13 -4.43 10.32
C PHE A 94 14.40 -4.09 11.62
N THR A 95 14.02 -5.08 12.43
CA THR A 95 13.20 -4.86 13.63
C THR A 95 13.90 -5.31 14.91
N ASN A 96 13.66 -4.56 16.00
CA ASN A 96 14.20 -4.90 17.33
C ASN A 96 13.68 -6.25 17.81
N LYS A 97 12.46 -6.63 17.40
CA LYS A 97 11.86 -7.92 17.70
C LYS A 97 12.62 -9.07 17.02
N ALA A 98 12.87 -8.97 15.72
CA ALA A 98 13.65 -9.98 14.98
C ALA A 98 15.07 -10.13 15.54
N ALA A 99 15.68 -9.01 15.97
CA ALA A 99 16.97 -9.05 16.64
C ALA A 99 16.90 -9.84 17.96
N ARG A 100 15.89 -9.58 18.80
CA ARG A 100 15.68 -10.30 20.07
C ARG A 100 15.44 -11.79 19.85
N GLU A 101 14.56 -12.15 18.91
CA GLU A 101 14.28 -13.55 18.57
C GLU A 101 15.53 -14.28 18.04
N MET A 102 16.36 -13.62 17.23
CA MET A 102 17.64 -14.19 16.82
C MET A 102 18.60 -14.39 18.00
N ARG A 103 18.62 -13.48 18.99
CA ARG A 103 19.41 -13.65 20.21
C ARG A 103 19.00 -14.91 20.95
N GLU A 104 17.72 -15.02 21.28
CA GLU A 104 17.15 -16.15 22.01
C GLU A 104 17.43 -17.49 21.30
N ARG A 105 17.30 -17.53 19.97
CA ARG A 105 17.59 -18.72 19.17
C ARG A 105 19.07 -19.09 19.20
N VAL A 106 19.96 -18.12 19.08
CA VAL A 106 21.41 -18.35 19.13
C VAL A 106 21.85 -18.77 20.54
N GLU A 107 21.29 -18.15 21.59
CA GLU A 107 21.51 -18.56 22.99
C GLU A 107 21.13 -20.03 23.21
N ALA A 108 19.97 -20.44 22.69
CA ALA A 108 19.53 -21.84 22.77
C ALA A 108 20.45 -22.81 22.01
N LEU A 109 20.99 -22.40 20.85
CA LEU A 109 21.87 -23.23 20.03
C LEU A 109 23.29 -23.36 20.61
N VAL A 110 23.83 -22.27 21.17
CA VAL A 110 25.24 -22.18 21.60
C VAL A 110 25.38 -22.41 23.11
N GLY A 111 24.31 -22.24 23.89
CA GLY A 111 24.28 -22.47 25.34
C GLY A 111 24.97 -21.39 26.17
N VAL A 112 25.21 -20.20 25.60
CA VAL A 112 25.84 -19.06 26.27
C VAL A 112 25.00 -17.80 26.10
N PRO A 113 24.93 -16.91 27.11
CA PRO A 113 24.28 -15.62 26.97
C PRO A 113 24.89 -14.78 25.84
N THR A 114 24.04 -14.16 25.01
CA THR A 114 24.46 -13.35 23.85
C THR A 114 24.45 -11.84 24.12
N GLU A 115 24.28 -11.45 25.39
CA GLU A 115 24.25 -10.05 25.78
C GLU A 115 25.56 -9.33 25.39
N GLY A 116 25.42 -8.13 24.82
CA GLY A 116 26.56 -7.34 24.34
C GLY A 116 27.12 -7.74 22.97
N TRP A 117 26.66 -8.83 22.35
CA TRP A 117 27.08 -9.21 20.99
C TRP A 117 26.62 -8.19 19.95
N TRP A 118 27.25 -8.19 18.77
CA TRP A 118 26.95 -7.27 17.68
C TRP A 118 25.75 -7.73 16.86
N MET A 119 24.59 -7.82 17.53
CA MET A 119 23.33 -8.29 16.95
C MET A 119 22.20 -7.31 17.27
N GLY A 120 21.58 -6.74 16.24
CA GLY A 120 20.61 -5.65 16.41
C GLY A 120 20.07 -5.11 15.08
N THR A 121 19.31 -4.02 15.17
CA THR A 121 18.87 -3.28 13.99
C THR A 121 19.97 -2.39 13.44
N PHE A 122 19.87 -1.99 12.17
CA PHE A 122 20.76 -0.98 11.56
C PHE A 122 20.96 0.23 12.47
N HIS A 123 19.85 0.82 12.92
CA HIS A 123 19.86 2.02 13.76
C HIS A 123 20.46 1.77 15.15
N ALA A 124 20.12 0.65 15.82
CA ALA A 124 20.68 0.34 17.14
C ALA A 124 22.19 0.10 17.10
N LEU A 125 22.67 -0.62 16.08
CA LEU A 125 24.10 -0.90 15.89
C LEU A 125 24.86 0.35 15.47
N ALA A 126 24.30 1.16 14.58
CA ALA A 126 24.85 2.46 14.20
C ALA A 126 24.92 3.42 15.41
N ALA A 127 23.88 3.47 16.25
CA ALA A 127 23.89 4.25 17.47
C ALA A 127 24.97 3.78 18.46
N ARG A 128 25.20 2.46 18.58
CA ARG A 128 26.27 1.90 19.43
C ARG A 128 27.65 2.36 18.98
N ILE A 129 27.92 2.33 17.67
CA ILE A 129 29.18 2.84 17.11
C ILE A 129 29.27 4.36 17.34
N LEU A 130 28.19 5.08 17.03
CA LEU A 130 28.14 6.53 17.15
C LEU A 130 28.38 7.00 18.58
N ARG A 131 27.80 6.34 19.60
CA ARG A 131 28.01 6.69 21.01
C ARG A 131 29.48 6.59 21.43
N ARG A 132 30.23 5.64 20.87
CA ARG A 132 31.65 5.47 21.18
C ARG A 132 32.54 6.52 20.51
N HIS A 133 32.12 7.04 19.36
CA HIS A 133 32.88 7.99 18.55
C HIS A 133 32.15 9.34 18.39
N ALA A 134 31.25 9.68 19.31
CA ALA A 134 30.32 10.81 19.18
C ALA A 134 31.08 12.13 19.00
N GLU A 135 32.20 12.29 19.71
CA GLU A 135 33.02 13.50 19.68
C GLU A 135 33.60 13.79 18.31
N LEU A 136 33.90 12.75 17.50
CA LEU A 136 34.43 12.88 16.15
C LEU A 136 33.42 13.45 15.15
N VAL A 137 32.13 13.42 15.48
CA VAL A 137 31.07 14.03 14.67
C VAL A 137 30.46 15.27 15.32
N GLY A 138 31.06 15.79 16.40
CA GLY A 138 30.59 16.98 17.10
C GLY A 138 29.43 16.73 18.07
N LEU A 139 29.21 15.48 18.49
CA LEU A 139 28.21 15.08 19.47
C LEU A 139 28.86 14.64 20.78
N LYS A 140 28.08 14.63 21.86
CA LYS A 140 28.47 13.97 23.12
C LYS A 140 27.87 12.57 23.16
N PRO A 141 28.50 11.58 23.82
CA PRO A 141 27.99 10.20 23.91
C PRO A 141 26.56 10.06 24.44
N SER A 142 26.09 11.05 25.21
CA SER A 142 24.74 11.13 25.78
C SER A 142 23.71 11.78 24.86
N PHE A 143 23.90 11.73 23.53
CA PHE A 143 22.97 12.37 22.60
C PHE A 143 21.58 11.74 22.62
N THR A 144 20.56 12.57 22.45
CA THR A 144 19.14 12.16 22.41
C THR A 144 18.75 11.77 20.98
N ILE A 145 17.92 10.75 20.82
CA ILE A 145 17.37 10.38 19.51
C ILE A 145 15.96 10.94 19.42
N LEU A 146 15.69 11.83 18.46
CA LEU A 146 14.38 12.46 18.29
C LEU A 146 13.41 11.55 17.54
N ASP A 147 12.17 11.49 18.03
CA ASP A 147 11.05 10.90 17.30
C ASP A 147 10.49 11.85 16.24
N THR A 148 9.58 11.35 15.39
CA THR A 148 9.04 12.14 14.27
C THR A 148 8.30 13.41 14.74
N ASP A 149 7.65 13.38 15.90
CA ASP A 149 6.90 14.54 16.40
C ASP A 149 7.82 15.64 16.91
N ASP A 150 8.88 15.26 17.61
CA ASP A 150 9.96 16.17 18.02
C ASP A 150 10.68 16.75 16.81
N GLN A 151 10.93 15.95 15.77
CA GLN A 151 11.50 16.43 14.51
C GLN A 151 10.58 17.45 13.82
N ILE A 152 9.28 17.16 13.72
CA ILE A 152 8.29 18.09 13.14
C ILE A 152 8.22 19.38 13.96
N ARG A 153 8.25 19.27 15.30
CA ARG A 153 8.24 20.44 16.20
C ARG A 153 9.48 21.31 16.00
N LEU A 154 10.65 20.69 15.92
CA LEU A 154 11.91 21.38 15.64
C LEU A 154 11.87 22.08 14.29
N LEU A 155 11.40 21.37 13.25
CA LEU A 155 11.32 21.92 11.90
C LEU A 155 10.34 23.10 11.82
N LYS A 156 9.19 23.04 12.51
CA LYS A 156 8.24 24.15 12.60
C LYS A 156 8.88 25.41 13.21
N GLN A 157 9.68 25.26 14.27
CA GLN A 157 10.39 26.40 14.87
C GLN A 157 11.36 27.07 13.88
N LEU A 158 12.08 26.26 13.09
CA LEU A 158 12.99 26.77 12.07
C LEU A 158 12.22 27.43 10.92
N MET A 159 11.09 26.84 10.51
CA MET A 159 10.22 27.44 9.49
C MET A 159 9.67 28.79 9.92
N GLU A 160 9.24 28.93 11.18
CA GLU A 160 8.78 30.20 11.74
C GLU A 160 9.90 31.26 11.74
N ALA A 161 11.12 30.88 12.18
CA ALA A 161 12.27 31.78 12.17
C ALA A 161 12.64 32.26 10.75
N GLU A 162 12.48 31.39 9.75
CA GLU A 162 12.75 31.69 8.34
C GLU A 162 11.56 32.34 7.60
N ASN A 163 10.46 32.67 8.30
CA ASN A 163 9.22 33.17 7.70
C ASN A 163 8.68 32.28 6.56
N ILE A 164 8.73 30.96 6.72
CA ILE A 164 8.15 29.97 5.81
C ILE A 164 6.70 29.69 6.25
N ASP A 165 5.74 29.90 5.35
CA ASP A 165 4.32 29.67 5.63
C ASP A 165 4.02 28.16 5.82
N SER A 166 3.73 27.78 7.06
CA SER A 166 3.39 26.40 7.45
C SER A 166 2.06 25.90 6.88
N LYS A 167 1.17 26.79 6.42
CA LYS A 167 -0.08 26.40 5.76
C LYS A 167 0.16 26.03 4.31
N LYS A 168 1.02 26.78 3.61
CA LYS A 168 1.42 26.50 2.23
C LYS A 168 2.37 25.29 2.16
N TRP A 169 3.29 25.18 3.11
CA TRP A 169 4.26 24.08 3.19
C TRP A 169 4.13 23.35 4.52
N PRO A 170 3.37 22.24 4.59
CA PRO A 170 3.27 21.48 5.81
C PRO A 170 4.63 20.90 6.24
N ALA A 171 5.02 21.08 7.51
CA ALA A 171 6.30 20.62 8.03
C ALA A 171 6.56 19.12 7.80
N ARG A 172 5.51 18.28 7.88
CA ARG A 172 5.59 16.84 7.61
C ARG A 172 6.05 16.53 6.17
N VAL A 173 5.63 17.34 5.20
CA VAL A 173 6.02 17.17 3.79
C VAL A 173 7.50 17.53 3.60
N LEU A 174 7.96 18.62 4.23
CA LEU A 174 9.36 19.04 4.18
C LEU A 174 10.28 18.04 4.91
N LEU A 175 9.87 17.55 6.07
CA LEU A 175 10.58 16.51 6.81
C LEU A 175 10.71 15.23 5.97
N GLY A 176 9.63 14.78 5.34
CA GLY A 176 9.68 13.61 4.46
C GLY A 176 10.60 13.78 3.24
N ALA A 177 10.86 15.01 2.79
CA ALA A 177 11.88 15.27 1.77
C ALA A 177 13.31 15.17 2.34
N ILE A 178 13.54 15.69 3.54
CA ILE A 178 14.81 15.58 4.26
C ILE A 178 15.14 14.10 4.55
N GLU A 179 14.17 13.33 5.05
CA GLU A 179 14.33 11.90 5.31
C GLU A 179 14.73 11.13 4.04
N ARG A 180 14.09 11.40 2.89
CA ARG A 180 14.47 10.79 1.60
C ARG A 180 15.90 11.13 1.18
N TRP A 181 16.43 12.29 1.52
CA TRP A 181 17.83 12.62 1.27
C TRP A 181 18.77 11.88 2.22
N LYS A 182 18.40 11.76 3.51
CA LYS A 182 19.14 10.97 4.50
C LYS A 182 19.18 9.48 4.11
N ASP A 183 18.09 8.91 3.63
CA ASP A 183 18.02 7.53 3.11
C ASP A 183 18.94 7.29 1.92
N LYS A 184 19.28 8.35 1.17
CA LYS A 184 20.27 8.35 0.08
C LYS A 184 21.70 8.67 0.53
N ALA A 185 21.92 8.79 1.84
CA ALA A 185 23.17 9.25 2.45
C ALA A 185 23.64 10.64 1.96
N LEU A 186 22.70 11.54 1.68
CA LEU A 186 22.99 12.91 1.23
C LEU A 186 22.95 13.89 2.40
N THR A 187 24.10 14.52 2.66
CA THR A 187 24.22 15.67 3.58
C THR A 187 23.80 16.96 2.89
N PRO A 188 23.46 18.03 3.63
CA PRO A 188 23.10 19.33 3.04
C PRO A 188 24.13 19.84 2.01
N ASP A 189 25.42 19.58 2.24
CA ASP A 189 26.51 20.05 1.38
C ASP A 189 26.68 19.25 0.10
N ARG A 190 26.11 18.04 0.03
CA ARG A 190 26.09 17.20 -1.16
C ARG A 190 24.89 17.46 -2.06
N LEU A 191 23.92 18.25 -1.58
CA LEU A 191 22.72 18.60 -2.33
C LEU A 191 22.97 19.86 -3.17
N LYS A 192 22.50 19.82 -4.40
CA LYS A 192 22.44 20.99 -5.29
C LYS A 192 21.11 21.68 -5.08
N ARG A 193 21.05 23.01 -5.26
CA ARG A 193 19.78 23.79 -5.17
C ARG A 193 18.65 23.20 -6.04
N GLU A 194 19.02 22.59 -7.16
CA GLU A 194 18.11 21.91 -8.08
C GLU A 194 17.43 20.67 -7.47
N ASP A 195 18.04 20.00 -6.50
CA ASP A 195 17.52 18.78 -5.87
C ASP A 195 16.31 19.06 -4.95
N ALA A 196 16.17 20.30 -4.47
CA ALA A 196 15.07 20.75 -3.62
C ALA A 196 13.87 21.33 -4.39
N GLY A 197 14.08 21.74 -5.65
CA GLY A 197 13.10 22.50 -6.41
C GLY A 197 12.62 23.75 -5.66
N ASP A 198 11.34 24.10 -5.83
CA ASP A 198 10.72 25.28 -5.22
C ASP A 198 10.20 25.04 -3.78
N MET A 199 10.44 23.85 -3.21
CA MET A 199 9.96 23.53 -1.86
C MET A 199 10.50 24.52 -0.83
N ALA A 200 9.62 24.96 0.08
CA ALA A 200 9.90 26.03 1.03
C ALA A 200 10.42 27.34 0.39
N GLY A 201 10.04 27.61 -0.86
CA GLY A 201 10.52 28.78 -1.61
C GLY A 201 11.99 28.68 -2.01
N GLY A 202 12.49 27.47 -2.30
CA GLY A 202 13.88 27.22 -2.70
C GLY A 202 14.87 27.16 -1.53
N ARG A 203 14.39 27.26 -0.29
CA ARG A 203 15.22 27.29 0.93
C ARG A 203 15.29 25.96 1.68
N LEU A 204 14.73 24.88 1.13
CA LEU A 204 14.67 23.60 1.84
C LEU A 204 16.06 23.03 2.19
N ILE A 205 17.09 23.23 1.36
CA ILE A 205 18.46 22.79 1.68
C ILE A 205 19.06 23.62 2.82
N ASP A 206 18.81 24.93 2.83
CA ASP A 206 19.28 25.81 3.90
C ASP A 206 18.53 25.49 5.21
N LEU A 207 17.23 25.21 5.12
CA LEU A 207 16.43 24.71 6.25
C LEU A 207 16.93 23.36 6.74
N TYR A 208 17.33 22.45 5.84
CA TYR A 208 17.95 21.17 6.19
C TYR A 208 19.29 21.38 6.89
N ARG A 209 20.14 22.31 6.41
CA ARG A 209 21.40 22.66 7.07
C ARG A 209 21.14 23.19 8.49
N GLN A 210 20.24 24.17 8.63
CA GLN A 210 19.86 24.70 9.95
C GLN A 210 19.28 23.63 10.87
N TYR A 211 18.50 22.70 10.32
CA TYR A 211 17.96 21.58 11.06
C TYR A 211 19.07 20.66 11.59
N GLN A 212 20.07 20.30 10.77
CA GLN A 212 21.25 19.54 11.23
C GLN A 212 22.08 20.31 12.26
N ASP A 213 22.32 21.60 12.05
CA ASP A 213 23.06 22.45 12.98
C ASP A 213 22.33 22.54 14.33
N ARG A 214 21.00 22.62 14.29
CA ARG A 214 20.17 22.68 15.48
C ARG A 214 20.19 21.36 16.24
N LEU A 215 20.13 20.22 15.55
CA LEU A 215 20.28 18.89 16.16
C LEU A 215 21.62 18.77 16.88
N LEU A 216 22.73 19.17 16.25
CA LEU A 216 24.06 19.20 16.89
C LEU A 216 24.07 20.09 18.14
N SER A 217 23.50 21.30 18.06
CA SER A 217 23.44 22.23 19.21
C SER A 217 22.64 21.68 20.40
N LEU A 218 21.61 20.87 20.13
CA LEU A 218 20.79 20.20 21.12
C LEU A 218 21.41 18.88 21.60
N ASN A 219 22.57 18.50 21.07
CA ASN A 219 23.17 17.19 21.27
C ASN A 219 22.16 16.06 20.96
N ALA A 220 21.52 16.14 19.79
CA ALA A 220 20.49 15.22 19.35
C ALA A 220 20.76 14.71 17.93
N CYS A 221 20.17 13.56 17.61
CA CYS A 221 20.14 12.96 16.26
C CYS A 221 18.72 12.51 15.95
N ASP A 222 18.33 12.45 14.68
CA ASP A 222 17.18 11.64 14.28
C ASP A 222 17.60 10.25 13.79
N PHE A 223 16.62 9.42 13.40
CA PHE A 223 16.88 8.06 12.95
C PHE A 223 17.77 8.00 11.71
N GLY A 224 17.57 8.88 10.73
CA GLY A 224 18.40 8.93 9.52
C GLY A 224 19.85 9.33 9.83
N ASP A 225 20.04 10.22 10.80
CA ASP A 225 21.37 10.68 11.23
C ASP A 225 22.24 9.57 11.83
N LEU A 226 21.64 8.57 12.48
CA LEU A 226 22.39 7.46 13.05
C LEU A 226 23.26 6.79 11.98
N LEU A 227 22.70 6.52 10.80
CA LEU A 227 23.43 5.94 9.68
C LEU A 227 24.29 6.98 8.96
N LEU A 228 23.76 8.18 8.72
CA LEU A 228 24.46 9.24 8.00
C LEU A 228 25.76 9.65 8.69
N HIS A 229 25.75 9.84 10.01
CA HIS A 229 26.95 10.16 10.78
C HIS A 229 27.96 9.02 10.79
N ASN A 230 27.53 7.76 10.86
CA ASN A 230 28.44 6.62 10.77
C ASN A 230 29.13 6.55 9.41
N ILE A 231 28.39 6.74 8.32
CA ILE A 231 28.96 6.76 6.97
C ILE A 231 29.96 7.92 6.83
N ALA A 232 29.60 9.12 7.31
CA ALA A 232 30.49 10.27 7.30
C ALA A 232 31.74 10.05 8.15
N LEU A 233 31.58 9.45 9.34
CA LEU A 233 32.66 9.08 10.25
C LEU A 233 33.65 8.13 9.57
N PHE A 234 33.16 7.03 8.99
CA PHE A 234 34.01 6.05 8.31
C PHE A 234 34.70 6.60 7.06
N GLN A 235 34.05 7.52 6.35
CA GLN A 235 34.65 8.17 5.17
C GLN A 235 35.76 9.17 5.56
N LYS A 236 35.63 9.86 6.70
CA LYS A 236 36.61 10.86 7.16
C LYS A 236 37.73 10.25 8.00
N HIS A 237 37.43 9.23 8.80
CA HIS A 237 38.32 8.60 9.76
C HIS A 237 38.53 7.12 9.39
N ASN A 238 39.50 6.89 8.51
CA ASN A 238 39.82 5.55 8.01
C ASN A 238 40.34 4.62 9.12
N ASP A 239 41.02 5.17 10.12
CA ASP A 239 41.46 4.47 11.33
C ASP A 239 40.28 3.87 12.10
N VAL A 240 39.19 4.65 12.28
CA VAL A 240 37.96 4.17 12.92
C VAL A 240 37.29 3.10 12.06
N LEU A 241 37.21 3.30 10.74
CA LEU A 241 36.67 2.29 9.83
C LEU A 241 37.46 0.97 9.93
N ARG A 242 38.80 1.03 9.93
CA ARG A 242 39.67 -0.15 10.08
C ARG A 242 39.44 -0.87 11.40
N GLU A 243 39.25 -0.15 12.51
CA GLU A 243 38.93 -0.77 13.80
C GLU A 243 37.70 -1.68 13.69
N TYR A 244 36.63 -1.22 13.02
CA TYR A 244 35.42 -2.02 12.85
C TYR A 244 35.54 -3.07 11.75
N GLN A 245 36.31 -2.83 10.71
CA GLN A 245 36.61 -3.83 9.68
C GLN A 245 37.40 -5.00 10.25
N ASP A 246 38.48 -4.73 10.98
CA ASP A 246 39.33 -5.75 11.64
C ASP A 246 38.53 -6.54 12.69
N ARG A 247 37.58 -5.85 13.34
CA ARG A 247 36.63 -6.49 14.25
C ARG A 247 35.67 -7.39 13.49
N PHE A 248 34.88 -6.86 12.55
CA PHE A 248 33.79 -7.58 11.87
C PHE A 248 34.29 -8.44 10.72
N ARG A 249 34.81 -9.62 11.07
CA ARG A 249 35.24 -10.63 10.11
C ARG A 249 34.08 -11.23 9.30
N TYR A 250 32.90 -11.36 9.90
CA TYR A 250 31.69 -11.89 9.25
C TYR A 250 30.50 -10.95 9.46
N ILE A 251 29.71 -10.72 8.42
CA ILE A 251 28.52 -9.88 8.44
C ILE A 251 27.32 -10.68 7.94
N LEU A 252 26.24 -10.69 8.71
CA LEU A 252 25.00 -11.40 8.42
C LEU A 252 23.85 -10.40 8.34
N VAL A 253 23.08 -10.39 7.26
CA VAL A 253 22.02 -9.41 7.02
C VAL A 253 20.73 -10.11 6.62
N ASP A 254 19.66 -9.84 7.36
CA ASP A 254 18.31 -10.31 7.04
C ASP A 254 17.51 -9.26 6.25
N GLU A 255 16.52 -9.71 5.46
CA GLU A 255 15.61 -8.87 4.66
C GLU A 255 16.33 -7.83 3.76
N TYR A 256 17.37 -8.27 3.06
CA TYR A 256 18.26 -7.41 2.27
C TYR A 256 17.55 -6.66 1.12
N GLN A 257 16.43 -7.18 0.63
CA GLN A 257 15.61 -6.52 -0.40
C GLN A 257 14.96 -5.21 0.07
N ASP A 258 14.82 -5.02 1.40
CA ASP A 258 14.21 -3.83 1.98
C ASP A 258 15.23 -2.72 2.28
N THR A 259 16.50 -2.90 1.90
CA THR A 259 17.58 -1.95 2.23
C THR A 259 17.54 -0.68 1.40
N ASN A 260 17.67 0.47 2.06
CA ASN A 260 17.88 1.76 1.40
C ASN A 260 19.37 2.00 1.08
N VAL A 261 19.68 3.08 0.35
CA VAL A 261 21.05 3.38 -0.09
C VAL A 261 21.99 3.64 1.09
N ALA A 262 21.56 4.35 2.13
CA ALA A 262 22.38 4.62 3.31
C ALA A 262 22.75 3.32 4.06
N GLN A 263 21.77 2.45 4.31
CA GLN A 263 21.98 1.14 4.93
C GLN A 263 22.93 0.27 4.11
N TYR A 264 22.74 0.23 2.79
CA TYR A 264 23.62 -0.46 1.87
C TYR A 264 25.06 0.08 1.92
N LEU A 265 25.26 1.41 1.86
CA LEU A 265 26.59 2.03 1.92
C LEU A 265 27.29 1.74 3.25
N TRP A 266 26.55 1.78 4.36
CA TRP A 266 27.08 1.45 5.68
C TRP A 266 27.56 -0.01 5.75
N LEU A 267 26.74 -0.97 5.28
CA LEU A 267 27.15 -2.38 5.20
C LEU A 267 28.35 -2.58 4.29
N ARG A 268 28.36 -1.92 3.13
CA ARG A 268 29.43 -2.04 2.16
C ARG A 268 30.76 -1.56 2.72
N LEU A 269 30.79 -0.42 3.41
CA LEU A 269 32.01 0.10 4.05
C LEU A 269 32.58 -0.91 5.06
N LEU A 270 31.72 -1.54 5.88
CA LEU A 270 32.16 -2.53 6.87
C LEU A 270 32.59 -3.86 6.24
N ALA A 271 31.89 -4.31 5.18
CA ALA A 271 32.15 -5.59 4.54
C ALA A 271 33.41 -5.61 3.65
N GLN A 272 33.92 -4.44 3.22
CA GLN A 272 34.96 -4.34 2.19
C GLN A 272 36.28 -5.05 2.53
N ALA A 273 36.67 -5.11 3.80
CA ALA A 273 37.96 -5.69 4.20
C ALA A 273 37.98 -7.22 4.09
N HIS A 274 36.99 -7.91 4.69
CA HIS A 274 36.96 -9.37 4.74
C HIS A 274 36.04 -10.01 3.70
N ARG A 275 35.06 -9.26 3.16
CA ARG A 275 34.07 -9.70 2.16
C ARG A 275 33.20 -10.90 2.56
N ASN A 276 33.26 -11.35 3.81
CA ASN A 276 32.39 -12.41 4.32
C ASN A 276 31.03 -11.82 4.74
N ILE A 277 30.23 -11.43 3.76
CA ILE A 277 28.87 -10.92 3.97
C ILE A 277 27.84 -11.93 3.47
N CYS A 278 26.86 -12.26 4.30
CA CYS A 278 25.74 -13.13 3.94
C CYS A 278 24.43 -12.35 4.00
N CYS A 279 23.73 -12.19 2.87
CA CYS A 279 22.47 -11.46 2.75
C CYS A 279 21.32 -12.39 2.34
N VAL A 280 20.06 -12.04 2.67
CA VAL A 280 18.86 -12.85 2.34
C VAL A 280 17.75 -11.97 1.70
N GLY A 281 17.13 -12.31 0.54
CA GLY A 281 15.98 -11.54 -0.09
C GLY A 281 15.33 -12.02 -1.43
N ASP A 282 14.66 -11.15 -2.27
CA ASP A 282 13.81 -11.44 -3.49
C ASP A 282 13.75 -10.29 -4.58
N ASP A 283 13.58 -10.54 -5.91
CA ASP A 283 13.67 -9.57 -7.06
C ASP A 283 13.22 -10.01 -8.53
N ASP A 284 12.41 -9.30 -9.36
CA ASP A 284 12.00 -9.78 -10.74
C ASP A 284 11.88 -8.77 -11.97
N GLN A 285 12.83 -8.69 -12.97
CA GLN A 285 12.67 -8.20 -14.40
C GLN A 285 13.93 -8.35 -15.35
N CYS A 286 13.91 -9.01 -16.56
CA CYS A 286 15.12 -9.23 -17.45
C CYS A 286 14.93 -9.60 -18.99
N LEU A 287 15.99 -9.64 -19.83
CA LEU A 287 16.16 -10.18 -21.23
C LEU A 287 16.88 -11.54 -21.24
N VAL A 288 16.83 -12.42 -22.27
CA VAL A 288 17.56 -13.73 -22.22
C VAL A 288 19.06 -13.66 -22.60
N ALA A 289 19.87 -14.60 -22.12
CA ALA A 289 21.26 -14.82 -22.50
C ALA A 289 21.40 -15.19 -23.98
N GLY A 290 22.54 -14.86 -24.59
CA GLY A 290 22.77 -14.97 -26.03
C GLY A 290 22.16 -13.84 -26.86
N THR A 291 21.43 -12.90 -26.23
CA THR A 291 20.95 -11.69 -26.91
C THR A 291 22.14 -10.82 -27.31
N LEU A 292 22.31 -10.53 -28.60
CA LEU A 292 23.41 -9.73 -29.12
C LEU A 292 23.16 -8.23 -28.90
N ILE A 293 24.06 -7.58 -28.17
CA ILE A 293 24.06 -6.14 -27.93
C ILE A 293 25.03 -5.47 -28.88
N ARG A 294 24.55 -4.43 -29.58
CA ARG A 294 25.41 -3.64 -30.46
C ARG A 294 26.24 -2.65 -29.66
N MET A 295 27.55 -2.75 -29.82
CA MET A 295 28.54 -1.91 -29.18
C MET A 295 28.75 -0.60 -29.94
N ALA A 296 29.29 0.41 -29.28
CA ALA A 296 29.52 1.73 -29.88
C ALA A 296 30.56 1.73 -31.02
N ASP A 297 31.46 0.74 -31.05
CA ASP A 297 32.43 0.52 -32.12
C ASP A 297 31.84 -0.23 -33.34
N GLY A 298 30.56 -0.61 -33.27
CA GLY A 298 29.87 -1.36 -34.31
C GLY A 298 29.95 -2.88 -34.18
N SER A 299 30.71 -3.40 -33.22
CA SER A 299 30.72 -4.85 -32.91
C SER A 299 29.42 -5.29 -32.25
N GLU A 300 29.11 -6.59 -32.33
CA GLU A 300 27.99 -7.19 -31.60
C GLU A 300 28.53 -8.21 -30.60
N ARG A 301 28.07 -8.09 -29.35
CA ARG A 301 28.51 -8.94 -28.24
C ARG A 301 27.30 -9.54 -27.54
N PRO A 302 27.32 -10.83 -27.17
CA PRO A 302 26.27 -11.41 -26.33
C PRO A 302 26.09 -10.61 -25.03
N ILE A 303 24.86 -10.42 -24.57
CA ILE A 303 24.51 -9.58 -23.42
C ILE A 303 25.25 -10.01 -22.14
N GLU A 304 25.52 -11.30 -21.99
CA GLU A 304 26.31 -11.88 -20.90
C GLU A 304 27.78 -11.43 -20.88
N THR A 305 28.29 -10.93 -22.00
CA THR A 305 29.66 -10.42 -22.14
C THR A 305 29.74 -8.88 -22.06
N VAL A 306 28.60 -8.21 -21.98
CA VAL A 306 28.53 -6.76 -21.80
C VAL A 306 28.69 -6.43 -20.32
N GLY A 307 29.64 -5.57 -19.99
CA GLY A 307 29.94 -5.13 -18.63
C GLY A 307 29.65 -3.65 -18.37
N ALA A 308 29.61 -3.27 -17.10
CA ALA A 308 29.51 -1.87 -16.69
C ALA A 308 30.77 -1.09 -17.14
N GLY A 309 30.57 0.10 -17.69
CA GLY A 309 31.62 0.92 -18.30
C GLY A 309 31.76 0.72 -19.81
N ASP A 310 31.21 -0.36 -20.37
CA ASP A 310 31.23 -0.56 -21.81
C ASP A 310 30.35 0.47 -22.53
N ALA A 311 30.81 0.91 -23.70
CA ALA A 311 30.07 1.84 -24.54
C ALA A 311 29.18 1.05 -25.52
N VAL A 312 27.88 1.03 -25.28
CA VAL A 312 26.90 0.43 -26.19
C VAL A 312 26.34 1.46 -27.16
N LEU A 313 25.89 0.98 -28.32
CA LEU A 313 25.20 1.83 -29.27
C LEU A 313 23.75 2.04 -28.80
N SER A 314 23.36 3.30 -28.67
CA SER A 314 22.04 3.71 -28.20
C SER A 314 21.42 4.75 -29.11
N ALA A 315 20.10 4.77 -29.20
CA ALA A 315 19.39 5.76 -29.98
C ALA A 315 19.32 7.09 -29.24
N ARG A 316 19.69 8.16 -29.94
CA ARG A 316 19.70 9.54 -29.42
C ARG A 316 18.57 10.42 -29.98
N GLY A 317 17.79 9.87 -30.91
CA GLY A 317 16.66 10.53 -31.54
C GLY A 317 16.96 11.01 -32.95
N GLY A 318 15.91 11.20 -33.76
CA GLY A 318 16.05 11.73 -35.12
C GLY A 318 16.84 10.85 -36.09
N GLY A 319 16.92 9.53 -35.86
CA GLY A 319 17.70 8.59 -36.66
C GLY A 319 19.17 8.50 -36.27
N ALA A 320 19.62 9.30 -35.29
CA ALA A 320 20.98 9.27 -34.81
C ALA A 320 21.13 8.21 -33.71
N CYS A 321 22.14 7.37 -33.86
CA CYS A 321 22.66 6.51 -32.81
C CYS A 321 24.02 7.03 -32.32
N GLY A 322 24.36 6.76 -31.06
CA GLY A 322 25.64 7.12 -30.51
C GLY A 322 26.00 6.32 -29.28
N ALA A 323 27.27 6.40 -28.90
CA ALA A 323 27.81 5.72 -27.73
C ALA A 323 27.10 6.18 -26.44
N SER A 324 26.59 5.24 -25.66
CA SER A 324 26.16 5.47 -24.28
C SER A 324 26.79 4.43 -23.38
N VAL A 325 27.11 4.84 -22.16
CA VAL A 325 27.84 3.99 -21.22
C VAL A 325 26.83 3.12 -20.48
N VAL A 326 27.09 1.82 -20.45
CA VAL A 326 26.40 0.88 -19.58
C VAL A 326 26.77 1.22 -18.14
N SER A 327 25.82 1.70 -17.36
CA SER A 327 26.03 2.03 -15.95
C SER A 327 26.07 0.78 -15.09
N ARG A 328 25.25 -0.24 -15.42
CA ARG A 328 25.10 -1.48 -14.64
C ARG A 328 24.70 -2.65 -15.53
N THR A 329 25.07 -3.85 -15.11
CA THR A 329 24.69 -5.10 -15.77
C THR A 329 24.24 -6.10 -14.72
N TYR A 330 23.25 -6.91 -15.05
CA TYR A 330 22.62 -7.90 -14.17
C TYR A 330 22.48 -9.22 -14.93
N ALA A 331 22.57 -10.33 -14.22
CA ALA A 331 22.39 -11.68 -14.77
C ALA A 331 21.78 -12.60 -13.70
N ARG A 332 20.85 -13.48 -14.08
CA ARG A 332 20.26 -14.50 -13.19
C ARG A 332 19.54 -15.59 -14.00
N SER A 333 19.27 -16.75 -13.42
CA SER A 333 18.41 -17.76 -14.05
C SER A 333 16.92 -17.47 -13.83
N TYR A 334 16.12 -17.54 -14.90
CA TYR A 334 14.66 -17.30 -14.95
C TYR A 334 13.92 -18.56 -15.42
N SER A 335 12.74 -18.78 -14.85
CA SER A 335 11.81 -19.86 -15.20
C SER A 335 10.40 -19.30 -15.22
N GLY A 336 9.76 -19.27 -16.39
CA GLY A 336 8.45 -18.68 -16.59
C GLY A 336 8.18 -18.45 -18.08
N ASP A 337 7.14 -17.69 -18.40
CA ASP A 337 6.84 -17.37 -19.80
C ASP A 337 7.93 -16.49 -20.42
N LEU A 338 8.33 -16.81 -21.64
CA LEU A 338 9.23 -16.01 -22.46
C LEU A 338 8.48 -15.56 -23.71
N VAL A 339 8.56 -14.27 -24.02
CA VAL A 339 7.96 -13.70 -25.22
C VAL A 339 9.02 -13.61 -26.30
N THR A 340 8.83 -14.37 -27.37
CA THR A 340 9.60 -14.28 -28.60
C THR A 340 8.88 -13.36 -29.58
N VAL A 341 9.56 -12.29 -30.01
CA VAL A 341 9.12 -11.40 -31.08
C VAL A 341 9.99 -11.64 -32.32
N GLU A 342 9.36 -11.92 -33.46
CA GLU A 342 10.01 -12.12 -34.76
C GLU A 342 9.54 -11.03 -35.73
N LEU A 343 10.49 -10.33 -36.36
CA LEU A 343 10.24 -9.30 -37.37
C LEU A 343 10.28 -9.90 -38.79
N GLU A 344 9.72 -9.18 -39.77
CA GLU A 344 9.67 -9.64 -41.17
C GLU A 344 11.04 -9.80 -41.83
N ASP A 345 12.06 -9.06 -41.34
CA ASP A 345 13.44 -9.17 -41.82
C ASP A 345 14.22 -10.35 -41.20
N GLY A 346 13.53 -11.21 -40.43
CA GLY A 346 14.12 -12.37 -39.75
C GLY A 346 14.72 -12.06 -38.38
N THR A 347 14.70 -10.79 -37.94
CA THR A 347 15.20 -10.40 -36.63
C THR A 347 14.34 -11.01 -35.52
N ARG A 348 14.99 -11.61 -34.51
CA ARG A 348 14.33 -12.26 -33.38
C ARG A 348 14.83 -11.71 -32.06
N LEU A 349 13.92 -11.37 -31.14
CA LEU A 349 14.24 -10.95 -29.78
C LEU A 349 13.37 -11.72 -28.78
N VAL A 350 14.00 -12.20 -27.70
CA VAL A 350 13.34 -12.98 -26.65
C VAL A 350 13.53 -12.26 -25.32
N SER A 351 12.43 -12.06 -24.59
CA SER A 351 12.44 -11.34 -23.32
C SER A 351 11.38 -11.88 -22.37
N THR A 352 11.49 -11.54 -21.08
CA THR A 352 10.37 -11.71 -20.15
C THR A 352 9.15 -10.86 -20.58
N PRO A 353 7.91 -11.22 -20.21
CA PRO A 353 6.70 -10.50 -20.62
C PRO A 353 6.66 -9.03 -20.22
N GLU A 354 7.27 -8.69 -19.09
CA GLU A 354 7.30 -7.34 -18.52
C GLU A 354 8.38 -6.43 -19.12
N HIS A 355 9.33 -7.00 -19.87
CA HIS A 355 10.38 -6.22 -20.51
C HIS A 355 9.78 -5.23 -21.51
N ARG A 356 10.26 -3.98 -21.50
CA ARG A 356 9.65 -2.86 -22.21
C ARG A 356 10.26 -2.69 -23.59
N HIS A 357 9.42 -2.75 -24.63
CA HIS A 357 9.81 -2.51 -26.01
C HIS A 357 9.08 -1.28 -26.59
N PHE A 358 9.64 -0.72 -27.66
CA PHE A 358 8.99 0.34 -28.43
C PHE A 358 8.27 -0.26 -29.64
N ALA A 359 6.96 -0.45 -29.53
CA ALA A 359 6.16 -1.16 -30.52
C ALA A 359 4.78 -0.55 -30.69
N GLY A 360 4.28 -0.43 -31.92
CA GLY A 360 2.90 -0.01 -32.17
C GLY A 360 2.55 0.08 -33.65
N TYR A 361 1.26 0.12 -33.97
CA TYR A 361 0.78 0.23 -35.35
C TYR A 361 1.08 1.59 -35.98
N ARG A 362 1.37 1.61 -37.28
CA ARG A 362 1.84 2.78 -38.04
C ARG A 362 1.17 2.89 -39.39
N LEU A 363 0.62 4.06 -39.67
CA LEU A 363 0.09 4.37 -41.01
C LEU A 363 1.22 4.40 -42.05
N GLY A 364 1.00 3.76 -43.19
CA GLY A 364 1.98 3.66 -44.29
C GLY A 364 3.07 2.61 -44.08
N VAL A 365 3.09 1.93 -42.92
CA VAL A 365 4.09 0.90 -42.59
C VAL A 365 3.41 -0.41 -42.19
N THR A 366 2.39 -0.35 -41.33
CA THR A 366 1.58 -1.52 -40.96
C THR A 366 0.75 -2.00 -42.16
N PRO A 367 0.70 -3.31 -42.46
CA PRO A 367 -0.11 -3.84 -43.55
C PRO A 367 -1.61 -3.71 -43.27
N GLN A 368 -2.45 -3.91 -44.28
CA GLN A 368 -3.91 -3.92 -44.08
C GLN A 368 -4.31 -5.15 -43.26
N LEU A 369 -4.63 -4.92 -41.99
CA LEU A 369 -5.06 -5.95 -41.04
C LEU A 369 -6.42 -5.63 -40.44
N TYR A 370 -7.10 -6.65 -39.93
CA TYR A 370 -8.34 -6.54 -39.17
C TYR A 370 -8.07 -6.75 -37.68
N PHE A 371 -8.63 -5.88 -36.83
CA PHE A 371 -8.40 -5.89 -35.39
C PHE A 371 -9.67 -6.28 -34.66
N THR A 372 -9.50 -7.12 -33.64
CA THR A 372 -10.46 -7.25 -32.54
C THR A 372 -9.89 -6.54 -31.34
N TYR A 373 -10.60 -5.54 -30.83
CA TYR A 373 -10.14 -4.70 -29.75
C TYR A 373 -11.15 -4.61 -28.62
N LEU A 374 -10.64 -4.32 -27.43
CA LEU A 374 -11.39 -3.96 -26.25
C LEU A 374 -11.23 -2.46 -26.01
N MET A 375 -12.35 -1.76 -25.77
CA MET A 375 -12.37 -0.31 -25.60
C MET A 375 -13.00 0.05 -24.26
N HIS A 376 -12.37 0.95 -23.52
CA HIS A 376 -12.83 1.39 -22.21
C HIS A 376 -13.28 2.84 -22.22
N LYS A 377 -14.38 3.13 -21.52
CA LYS A 377 -14.85 4.49 -21.25
C LYS A 377 -15.24 4.62 -19.78
N ARG A 378 -14.64 5.58 -19.07
CA ARG A 378 -14.90 5.86 -17.66
C ARG A 378 -16.39 6.17 -17.47
N GLY A 379 -17.02 5.48 -16.53
CA GLY A 379 -18.45 5.57 -16.25
C GLY A 379 -19.35 4.69 -17.13
N TYR A 380 -18.82 4.04 -18.18
CA TYR A 380 -19.56 3.09 -19.03
C TYR A 380 -18.98 1.66 -18.97
N GLY A 381 -17.68 1.51 -18.66
CA GLY A 381 -17.01 0.22 -18.64
C GLY A 381 -16.36 -0.14 -19.99
N PHE A 382 -16.27 -1.44 -20.27
CA PHE A 382 -15.69 -1.99 -21.50
C PHE A 382 -16.74 -2.35 -22.55
N ARG A 383 -16.31 -2.29 -23.82
CA ARG A 383 -17.01 -2.88 -24.96
C ARG A 383 -16.02 -3.55 -25.90
N LEU A 384 -16.49 -4.52 -26.67
CA LEU A 384 -15.75 -5.12 -27.77
C LEU A 384 -16.03 -4.38 -29.08
N GLY A 385 -15.06 -4.44 -29.98
CA GLY A 385 -15.19 -3.82 -31.29
C GLY A 385 -14.25 -4.45 -32.30
N THR A 386 -14.66 -4.38 -33.56
CA THR A 386 -13.80 -4.69 -34.70
C THR A 386 -13.44 -3.43 -35.48
N SER A 387 -12.24 -3.42 -36.05
CA SER A 387 -11.79 -2.38 -36.98
C SER A 387 -10.78 -2.93 -37.97
N GLN A 388 -10.24 -2.06 -38.80
CA GLN A 388 -9.20 -2.38 -39.76
C GLN A 388 -8.12 -1.30 -39.73
N THR A 389 -6.96 -1.61 -40.30
CA THR A 389 -5.81 -0.71 -40.32
C THR A 389 -6.10 0.58 -41.08
N TYR A 390 -6.59 0.50 -42.31
CA TYR A 390 -6.98 1.66 -43.11
C TYR A 390 -8.49 1.67 -43.40
N THR A 391 -9.16 2.80 -43.19
CA THR A 391 -10.58 2.98 -43.51
C THR A 391 -10.79 3.43 -44.97
N ARG A 392 -11.57 2.68 -45.76
CA ARG A 392 -11.80 2.84 -47.22
C ARG A 392 -12.37 4.19 -47.72
N ALA A 393 -12.67 5.17 -46.86
CA ALA A 393 -13.56 6.29 -47.19
C ALA A 393 -13.05 7.69 -46.76
N ARG A 394 -11.74 7.89 -46.56
CA ARG A 394 -11.20 9.19 -46.13
C ARG A 394 -10.02 9.66 -46.98
N ILE A 395 -9.93 10.99 -47.14
CA ILE A 395 -8.84 11.70 -47.82
C ILE A 395 -7.49 11.52 -47.08
N GLU A 396 -7.52 11.37 -45.75
CA GLU A 396 -6.36 11.01 -44.93
C GLU A 396 -6.59 9.66 -44.21
N PRO A 397 -5.70 8.66 -44.36
CA PRO A 397 -5.82 7.37 -43.70
C PRO A 397 -5.62 7.50 -42.18
N VAL A 398 -6.45 6.82 -41.39
CA VAL A 398 -6.36 6.77 -39.91
C VAL A 398 -6.59 5.34 -39.46
N LEU A 399 -5.89 4.94 -38.39
CA LEU A 399 -6.08 3.63 -37.76
C LEU A 399 -7.52 3.49 -37.27
N GLY A 400 -8.19 2.41 -37.67
CA GLY A 400 -9.63 2.25 -37.47
C GLY A 400 -10.04 2.33 -36.00
N TYR A 401 -9.31 1.67 -35.09
CA TYR A 401 -9.62 1.69 -33.66
C TYR A 401 -9.38 3.08 -33.03
N GLU A 402 -8.42 3.87 -33.53
CA GLU A 402 -8.19 5.24 -33.04
C GLU A 402 -9.36 6.14 -33.42
N LEU A 403 -9.85 6.00 -34.67
CA LEU A 403 -11.01 6.72 -35.15
C LEU A 403 -12.25 6.37 -34.33
N ARG A 404 -12.48 5.08 -34.06
CA ARG A 404 -13.59 4.61 -33.21
C ARG A 404 -13.48 5.15 -31.79
N CYS A 405 -12.29 5.12 -31.20
CA CYS A 405 -12.04 5.67 -29.87
C CYS A 405 -12.38 7.16 -29.78
N ARG A 406 -12.05 7.95 -30.81
CA ARG A 406 -12.42 9.37 -30.88
C ARG A 406 -13.92 9.59 -31.08
N GLN A 407 -14.54 8.85 -32.00
CA GLN A 407 -15.98 8.94 -32.30
C GLN A 407 -16.86 8.61 -31.08
N GLU A 408 -16.38 7.70 -30.23
CA GLU A 408 -17.15 7.20 -29.09
C GLU A 408 -16.71 7.83 -27.76
N HIS A 409 -15.81 8.80 -27.82
CA HIS A 409 -15.23 9.46 -26.66
C HIS A 409 -14.72 8.45 -25.62
N ALA A 410 -14.06 7.38 -26.06
CA ALA A 410 -13.47 6.36 -25.18
C ALA A 410 -12.11 6.80 -24.64
N ASP A 411 -11.68 6.26 -23.51
CA ASP A 411 -10.47 6.64 -22.78
C ASP A 411 -9.24 5.79 -23.14
N ALA A 412 -9.45 4.54 -23.54
CA ALA A 412 -8.37 3.63 -23.88
C ALA A 412 -8.84 2.48 -24.80
N VAL A 413 -7.91 1.93 -25.58
CA VAL A 413 -8.12 0.77 -26.45
C VAL A 413 -6.96 -0.22 -26.33
N TRP A 414 -7.31 -1.51 -26.26
CA TRP A 414 -6.39 -2.65 -26.32
C TRP A 414 -6.71 -3.50 -27.54
N VAL A 415 -5.72 -3.78 -28.37
CA VAL A 415 -5.84 -4.72 -29.48
C VAL A 415 -5.62 -6.13 -28.92
N LEU A 416 -6.69 -6.92 -28.90
CA LEU A 416 -6.67 -8.29 -28.37
C LEU A 416 -5.97 -9.21 -29.36
N ALA A 417 -6.40 -9.15 -30.62
CA ALA A 417 -5.90 -9.98 -31.71
C ALA A 417 -5.95 -9.26 -33.06
N VAL A 418 -5.21 -9.82 -34.00
CA VAL A 418 -5.05 -9.34 -35.38
C VAL A 418 -5.41 -10.49 -36.31
N HIS A 419 -6.14 -10.18 -37.38
CA HIS A 419 -6.78 -11.16 -38.26
C HIS A 419 -6.53 -10.83 -39.73
N GLY A 420 -6.57 -11.86 -40.58
CA GLY A 420 -6.43 -11.73 -42.03
C GLY A 420 -7.71 -11.24 -42.70
N SER A 421 -8.87 -11.46 -42.07
CA SER A 421 -10.18 -11.06 -42.60
C SER A 421 -11.07 -10.40 -41.54
N GLU A 422 -12.05 -9.60 -41.99
CA GLU A 422 -13.06 -9.00 -41.11
C GLU A 422 -13.91 -10.07 -40.41
N ASN A 423 -14.19 -11.19 -41.09
CA ASN A 423 -15.01 -12.27 -40.56
C ASN A 423 -14.36 -12.95 -39.37
N GLU A 424 -13.05 -13.20 -39.42
CA GLU A 424 -12.29 -13.75 -38.29
C GLU A 424 -12.27 -12.80 -37.09
N ALA A 425 -12.10 -11.50 -37.35
CA ALA A 425 -12.14 -10.49 -36.29
C ALA A 425 -13.52 -10.46 -35.61
N ARG A 426 -14.61 -10.47 -36.41
CA ARG A 426 -15.98 -10.52 -35.90
C ARG A 426 -16.30 -11.82 -35.17
N PHE A 427 -15.78 -12.94 -35.65
CA PHE A 427 -15.93 -14.23 -34.98
C PHE A 427 -15.37 -14.18 -33.55
N LEU A 428 -14.16 -13.64 -33.38
CA LEU A 428 -13.57 -13.48 -32.04
C LEU A 428 -14.32 -12.43 -31.21
N GLU A 429 -14.76 -11.32 -31.79
CA GLU A 429 -15.60 -10.32 -31.13
C GLU A 429 -16.88 -10.94 -30.56
N TYR A 430 -17.61 -11.73 -31.35
CA TYR A 430 -18.84 -12.37 -30.90
C TYR A 430 -18.59 -13.49 -29.90
N THR A 431 -17.53 -14.27 -30.07
CA THR A 431 -17.14 -15.30 -29.10
C THR A 431 -16.85 -14.67 -27.74
N LEU A 432 -16.00 -13.63 -27.70
CA LEU A 432 -15.68 -12.94 -26.45
C LEU A 432 -16.91 -12.21 -25.86
N SER A 433 -17.79 -11.66 -26.69
CA SER A 433 -19.03 -11.04 -26.25
C SER A 433 -19.95 -12.04 -25.56
N LEU A 434 -20.08 -13.26 -26.11
CA LEU A 434 -20.89 -14.33 -25.52
C LEU A 434 -20.23 -14.95 -24.29
N ASP A 435 -18.92 -15.20 -24.32
CA ASP A 435 -18.17 -15.81 -23.23
C ASP A 435 -18.13 -14.91 -21.99
N TYR A 436 -17.93 -13.60 -22.18
CA TYR A 436 -17.69 -12.64 -21.09
C TYR A 436 -18.84 -11.65 -20.87
N GLY A 437 -19.89 -11.70 -21.68
CA GLY A 437 -21.03 -10.78 -21.58
C GLY A 437 -20.69 -9.32 -21.88
N ILE A 438 -19.64 -9.06 -22.68
CA ILE A 438 -19.20 -7.70 -23.02
C ILE A 438 -19.93 -7.19 -24.27
N PRO A 439 -20.67 -6.08 -24.20
CA PRO A 439 -21.39 -5.53 -25.34
C PRO A 439 -20.48 -5.18 -26.52
N THR A 440 -20.98 -5.37 -27.75
CA THR A 440 -20.33 -4.90 -28.99
C THR A 440 -20.89 -3.56 -29.47
N PHE A 441 -21.91 -3.03 -28.76
CA PHE A 441 -22.58 -1.76 -29.07
C PHE A 441 -21.66 -0.56 -28.83
N PRO A 442 -21.73 0.51 -29.64
CA PRO A 442 -20.90 1.70 -29.44
C PRO A 442 -21.35 2.48 -28.20
N PHE A 443 -20.44 3.24 -27.58
CA PHE A 443 -20.80 4.11 -26.45
C PHE A 443 -21.62 5.34 -26.85
N VAL A 444 -21.54 5.74 -28.12
CA VAL A 444 -22.20 6.92 -28.67
C VAL A 444 -23.07 6.51 -29.84
N ALA A 445 -24.33 6.95 -29.82
CA ALA A 445 -25.29 6.66 -30.88
C ALA A 445 -24.82 7.18 -32.24
N ARG A 446 -25.00 6.39 -33.29
CA ARG A 446 -24.58 6.77 -34.65
C ARG A 446 -25.65 7.66 -35.29
N LYS A 447 -25.25 8.77 -35.90
CA LYS A 447 -26.15 9.59 -36.73
C LYS A 447 -26.34 8.89 -38.09
N GLY A 448 -27.48 8.23 -38.28
CA GLY A 448 -27.84 7.54 -39.52
C GLY A 448 -29.32 7.74 -39.85
N GLY A 449 -29.68 7.74 -41.14
CA GLY A 449 -31.02 8.08 -41.64
C GLY A 449 -32.14 7.05 -41.36
N SER A 450 -31.84 5.98 -40.63
CA SER A 450 -32.84 5.05 -40.10
C SER A 450 -33.06 5.39 -38.62
N THR A 451 -34.22 5.96 -38.29
CA THR A 451 -34.64 6.28 -36.93
C THR A 451 -35.14 5.07 -36.13
N ALA A 452 -35.11 3.86 -36.72
CA ALA A 452 -35.57 2.63 -36.08
C ALA A 452 -34.40 1.68 -35.83
N GLY A 453 -33.72 1.82 -34.68
CA GLY A 453 -32.69 0.86 -34.26
C GLY A 453 -32.02 1.22 -32.93
N LEU A 454 -31.71 0.20 -32.13
CA LEU A 454 -31.15 0.30 -30.78
C LEU A 454 -29.80 1.08 -30.71
N VAL A 455 -29.08 1.15 -31.84
CA VAL A 455 -27.77 1.81 -31.99
C VAL A 455 -27.87 3.33 -32.27
N HIS A 456 -29.09 3.83 -32.52
CA HIS A 456 -29.36 5.23 -32.85
C HIS A 456 -29.94 6.03 -31.68
N ASP A 457 -30.23 5.38 -30.55
CA ASP A 457 -30.79 6.02 -29.33
C ASP A 457 -29.76 6.02 -28.19
N GLN A 458 -29.29 7.20 -27.80
CA GLN A 458 -28.32 7.34 -26.71
C GLN A 458 -28.88 6.92 -25.35
N SER A 459 -30.17 7.14 -25.10
CA SER A 459 -30.79 6.82 -23.81
C SER A 459 -30.82 5.32 -23.55
N ILE A 460 -31.01 4.53 -24.60
CA ILE A 460 -30.99 3.06 -24.52
C ILE A 460 -29.56 2.55 -24.32
N LEU A 461 -28.58 3.12 -25.03
CA LEU A 461 -27.16 2.77 -24.84
C LEU A 461 -26.69 3.08 -23.42
N ASP A 462 -27.07 4.24 -22.86
CA ASP A 462 -26.74 4.62 -21.49
C ASP A 462 -27.35 3.65 -20.47
N ARG A 463 -28.60 3.22 -20.69
CA ARG A 463 -29.25 2.20 -19.85
C ARG A 463 -28.55 0.85 -19.98
N LEU A 464 -28.21 0.42 -21.19
CA LEU A 464 -27.54 -0.86 -21.45
C LEU A 464 -26.21 -0.97 -20.70
N PHE A 465 -25.34 0.04 -20.81
CA PHE A 465 -24.04 0.05 -20.13
C PHE A 465 -24.16 0.24 -18.61
N LYS A 466 -25.23 0.90 -18.13
CA LYS A 466 -25.50 1.01 -16.68
C LYS A 466 -26.00 -0.31 -16.07
N GLU A 467 -26.83 -1.05 -16.79
CA GLU A 467 -27.37 -2.34 -16.33
C GLU A 467 -26.38 -3.51 -16.51
N ARG A 468 -25.42 -3.37 -17.44
CA ARG A 468 -24.37 -4.35 -17.70
C ARG A 468 -22.99 -3.79 -17.32
N PRO A 469 -22.59 -3.85 -16.05
CA PRO A 469 -21.25 -3.45 -15.64
C PRO A 469 -20.22 -4.42 -16.24
N THR A 470 -19.33 -3.90 -17.08
CA THR A 470 -18.38 -4.71 -17.87
C THR A 470 -16.94 -4.57 -17.42
N GLU A 471 -16.67 -3.92 -16.28
CA GLU A 471 -15.33 -3.73 -15.73
C GLU A 471 -14.63 -5.07 -15.46
N THR A 472 -15.22 -5.93 -14.62
CA THR A 472 -14.64 -7.24 -14.28
C THR A 472 -14.48 -8.14 -15.51
N ALA A 473 -15.47 -8.14 -16.40
CA ALA A 473 -15.42 -8.92 -17.64
C ALA A 473 -14.30 -8.43 -18.58
N GLY A 474 -14.14 -7.11 -18.72
CA GLY A 474 -13.06 -6.52 -19.51
C GLY A 474 -11.68 -6.86 -18.96
N GLU A 475 -11.49 -6.86 -17.64
CA GLU A 475 -10.24 -7.27 -17.00
C GLU A 475 -9.91 -8.75 -17.23
N ALA A 476 -10.92 -9.62 -17.18
CA ALA A 476 -10.75 -11.04 -17.50
C ALA A 476 -10.32 -11.23 -18.96
N VAL A 477 -10.88 -10.45 -19.90
CA VAL A 477 -10.43 -10.44 -21.30
C VAL A 477 -8.99 -9.94 -21.41
N LEU A 478 -8.61 -8.84 -20.76
CA LEU A 478 -7.22 -8.37 -20.78
C LEU A 478 -6.24 -9.43 -20.26
N THR A 479 -6.58 -10.09 -19.14
CA THR A 479 -5.79 -11.17 -18.54
C THR A 479 -5.62 -12.36 -19.48
N ARG A 480 -6.71 -12.82 -20.14
CA ARG A 480 -6.67 -13.91 -21.12
C ARG A 480 -5.69 -13.65 -22.27
N PHE A 481 -5.54 -12.39 -22.66
CA PHE A 481 -4.63 -11.99 -23.74
C PHE A 481 -3.25 -11.52 -23.24
N GLY A 482 -2.95 -11.65 -21.94
CA GLY A 482 -1.68 -11.20 -21.36
C GLY A 482 -1.45 -9.70 -21.50
N LEU A 483 -2.53 -8.90 -21.42
CA LEU A 483 -2.51 -7.45 -21.57
C LEU A 483 -2.69 -6.77 -20.22
N SER A 484 -1.88 -5.74 -19.96
CA SER A 484 -2.00 -4.91 -18.77
C SER A 484 -2.97 -3.75 -18.99
N ARG A 485 -3.82 -3.46 -18.00
CA ARG A 485 -4.70 -2.28 -18.00
C ARG A 485 -3.94 -0.95 -17.99
N ASP A 486 -2.72 -0.93 -17.47
CA ASP A 486 -1.94 0.31 -17.42
C ASP A 486 -1.34 0.67 -18.78
N TYR A 487 -1.24 -0.30 -19.70
CA TYR A 487 -0.58 -0.16 -21.00
C TYR A 487 -1.50 -0.45 -22.19
N PRO A 488 -2.55 0.35 -22.41
CA PRO A 488 -3.35 0.25 -23.64
C PRO A 488 -2.51 0.58 -24.87
N HIS A 489 -2.81 -0.11 -25.97
CA HIS A 489 -2.22 0.17 -27.28
C HIS A 489 -2.53 1.57 -27.80
N TYR A 490 -3.64 2.17 -27.33
CA TYR A 490 -3.96 3.55 -27.67
C TYR A 490 -4.72 4.27 -26.55
N ARG A 491 -4.26 5.49 -26.24
CA ARG A 491 -4.99 6.51 -25.47
C ARG A 491 -5.15 7.76 -26.33
N PRO A 492 -6.35 8.33 -26.47
CA PRO A 492 -6.55 9.57 -27.20
C PRO A 492 -5.91 10.75 -26.44
N GLN A 493 -5.38 11.70 -27.21
CA GLN A 493 -4.81 12.92 -26.65
C GLN A 493 -5.90 13.88 -26.14
N ALA A 494 -5.58 14.65 -25.10
CA ALA A 494 -6.46 15.57 -24.38
C ALA A 494 -6.80 16.88 -25.13
N HIS A 495 -7.21 16.79 -26.41
CA HIS A 495 -7.49 17.99 -27.21
C HIS A 495 -8.88 18.60 -26.94
N THR A 496 -9.81 17.84 -26.34
CA THR A 496 -11.18 18.28 -26.01
C THR A 496 -11.72 17.45 -24.84
N GLY A 497 -11.64 17.96 -23.60
CA GLY A 497 -12.26 17.36 -22.41
C GLY A 497 -11.36 17.27 -21.16
N ARG A 498 -11.92 16.78 -20.04
CA ARG A 498 -11.29 16.57 -18.71
C ARG A 498 -10.15 15.53 -18.66
N ARG A 499 -9.63 15.08 -19.81
CA ARG A 499 -8.59 14.05 -19.84
C ARG A 499 -7.24 14.68 -19.54
N ARG A 500 -6.52 14.13 -18.58
CA ARG A 500 -5.19 14.63 -18.20
C ARG A 500 -4.14 13.58 -18.53
N ASN A 501 -3.41 13.79 -19.62
CA ASN A 501 -2.32 12.91 -20.03
C ASN A 501 -0.98 13.64 -19.92
N VAL A 502 -0.05 13.07 -19.17
CA VAL A 502 1.36 13.48 -19.17
C VAL A 502 2.11 12.57 -20.11
N THR A 503 2.66 13.13 -21.18
CA THR A 503 3.41 12.37 -22.18
C THR A 503 4.90 12.53 -21.97
N VAL A 504 5.62 11.43 -21.76
CA VAL A 504 7.09 11.39 -21.74
C VAL A 504 7.58 10.73 -23.03
N THR A 505 8.40 11.43 -23.80
CA THR A 505 9.01 10.94 -25.04
C THR A 505 10.52 10.83 -24.84
N LEU A 506 11.06 9.60 -24.83
CA LEU A 506 12.49 9.38 -24.79
C LEU A 506 13.13 9.88 -26.09
N CYS A 507 14.25 10.61 -25.97
CA CYS A 507 14.95 11.23 -27.09
C CYS A 507 14.01 12.07 -27.98
N GLY A 508 13.06 12.76 -27.35
CA GLY A 508 11.96 13.44 -28.02
C GLY A 508 12.31 14.78 -28.70
N ASP A 509 13.45 15.39 -28.35
CA ASP A 509 13.90 16.67 -28.89
C ASP A 509 15.17 16.53 -29.76
N ASN A 510 15.02 16.81 -31.06
CA ASN A 510 16.09 16.70 -32.05
C ASN A 510 16.90 18.01 -32.20
N ARG A 511 16.60 19.06 -31.43
CA ARG A 511 17.28 20.36 -31.54
C ARG A 511 18.60 20.43 -30.77
N ALA A 512 18.86 19.47 -29.89
CA ALA A 512 20.06 19.42 -29.07
C ALA A 512 21.03 18.35 -29.58
N ALA A 513 22.33 18.61 -29.45
CA ALA A 513 23.38 17.63 -29.74
C ALA A 513 23.40 16.44 -28.76
N ALA A 514 22.75 16.60 -27.59
CA ALA A 514 22.58 15.56 -26.58
C ALA A 514 21.18 14.93 -26.67
N ALA A 515 21.08 13.64 -26.34
CA ALA A 515 19.80 12.95 -26.21
C ALA A 515 18.96 13.58 -25.08
N LEU A 516 17.95 14.38 -25.44
CA LEU A 516 17.02 14.98 -24.49
C LEU A 516 15.68 14.23 -24.53
N HIS A 517 15.20 13.83 -23.36
CA HIS A 517 13.85 13.33 -23.20
C HIS A 517 12.90 14.50 -23.05
N ARG A 518 11.66 14.33 -23.50
CA ARG A 518 10.67 15.41 -23.57
C ARG A 518 9.45 15.06 -22.73
N ILE A 519 9.01 15.99 -21.89
CA ILE A 519 7.74 15.91 -21.18
C ILE A 519 6.78 16.92 -21.81
N SER A 520 5.54 16.49 -22.06
CA SER A 520 4.49 17.37 -22.58
C SER A 520 3.13 17.07 -21.97
N VAL A 521 2.41 18.13 -21.63
CA VAL A 521 0.99 18.11 -21.23
C VAL A 521 0.26 19.06 -22.14
N ILE A 522 -0.89 18.64 -22.67
CA ILE A 522 -1.72 19.46 -23.55
C ILE A 522 -3.13 19.38 -23.00
N GLY A 523 -3.83 20.50 -22.93
CA GLY A 523 -5.21 20.55 -22.49
C GLY A 523 -5.94 21.76 -23.04
N SER A 524 -7.23 21.85 -22.73
CA SER A 524 -8.09 22.97 -23.09
C SER A 524 -8.78 23.62 -21.90
N ASP A 525 -8.68 23.03 -20.70
CA ASP A 525 -9.32 23.51 -19.48
C ASP A 525 -8.48 24.62 -18.81
N PRO A 526 -9.00 25.86 -18.68
CA PRO A 526 -8.27 26.96 -18.05
C PRO A 526 -7.86 26.69 -16.59
N ASP A 527 -8.64 25.91 -15.84
CA ASP A 527 -8.36 25.61 -14.43
C ASP A 527 -7.16 24.68 -14.31
N ASP A 528 -7.08 23.66 -15.18
CA ASP A 528 -5.91 22.77 -15.26
C ASP A 528 -4.65 23.55 -15.66
N ALA A 529 -4.78 24.55 -16.54
CA ALA A 529 -3.66 25.43 -16.89
C ALA A 529 -3.17 26.26 -15.69
N ALA A 530 -4.10 26.79 -14.88
CA ALA A 530 -3.78 27.57 -13.68
C ALA A 530 -3.11 26.70 -12.61
N VAL A 531 -3.60 25.47 -12.41
CA VAL A 531 -2.97 24.48 -11.50
C VAL A 531 -1.54 24.20 -11.94
N LEU A 532 -1.30 23.89 -13.21
CA LEU A 532 0.05 23.63 -13.71
C LEU A 532 0.96 24.88 -13.64
N ALA A 533 0.43 26.07 -13.91
CA ALA A 533 1.18 27.32 -13.76
C ALA A 533 1.57 27.58 -12.30
N SER A 534 0.72 27.21 -11.33
CA SER A 534 1.01 27.34 -9.90
C SER A 534 2.17 26.43 -9.42
N LEU A 535 2.46 25.36 -10.17
CA LEU A 535 3.60 24.48 -9.97
C LEU A 535 4.92 25.03 -10.56
N GLY A 536 4.91 26.24 -11.11
CA GLY A 536 6.06 26.86 -11.77
C GLY A 536 6.27 26.38 -13.22
N LEU A 537 5.31 25.67 -13.81
CA LEU A 537 5.44 25.13 -15.16
C LEU A 537 5.08 26.19 -16.21
N SER A 538 5.93 26.35 -17.23
CA SER A 538 5.73 27.33 -18.30
C SER A 538 4.64 26.89 -19.28
N ILE A 539 3.40 27.33 -19.03
CA ILE A 539 2.25 27.07 -19.89
C ILE A 539 2.20 28.06 -21.06
N ARG A 540 1.94 27.57 -22.26
CA ARG A 540 1.87 28.36 -23.50
C ARG A 540 0.62 28.01 -24.32
N PRO A 541 0.12 28.90 -25.18
CA PRO A 541 -0.96 28.56 -26.11
C PRO A 541 -0.55 27.44 -27.07
N SER A 542 -1.46 26.51 -27.37
CA SER A 542 -1.20 25.34 -28.22
C SER A 542 -1.01 25.70 -29.69
N LYS A 543 -1.83 26.63 -30.24
CA LYS A 543 -1.71 27.24 -31.58
C LYS A 543 -2.34 28.65 -31.59
N LYS A 544 -1.96 29.52 -32.56
CA LYS A 544 -2.49 30.91 -32.72
C LYS A 544 -4.02 31.01 -32.85
N SER A 545 -4.71 29.94 -33.24
CA SER A 545 -6.16 29.91 -33.54
C SER A 545 -6.97 28.92 -32.69
N ASN A 546 -6.36 28.28 -31.67
CA ASN A 546 -7.02 27.25 -30.85
C ASN A 546 -6.95 27.64 -29.36
N PRO A 547 -8.06 27.65 -28.60
CA PRO A 547 -8.09 28.02 -27.17
C PRO A 547 -7.33 27.09 -26.21
N GLY A 548 -6.68 26.02 -26.70
CA GLY A 548 -5.92 25.09 -25.86
C GLY A 548 -4.57 25.62 -25.39
N TRP A 549 -4.06 25.02 -24.32
CA TRP A 549 -2.76 25.29 -23.73
C TRP A 549 -1.85 24.05 -23.80
N ARG A 550 -0.54 24.27 -23.68
CA ARG A 550 0.47 23.22 -23.62
C ARG A 550 1.59 23.58 -22.66
N TYR A 551 2.04 22.59 -21.92
CA TYR A 551 3.34 22.54 -21.27
C TYR A 551 4.24 21.60 -22.07
N GLU A 552 5.45 22.04 -22.41
CA GLU A 552 6.43 21.17 -23.05
C GLU A 552 7.83 21.63 -22.67
N THR A 553 8.64 20.69 -22.18
CA THR A 553 10.06 20.91 -21.92
C THR A 553 10.86 19.65 -22.24
N ALA A 554 12.17 19.81 -22.42
CA ALA A 554 13.09 18.71 -22.68
C ALA A 554 14.26 18.76 -21.70
N MET A 555 14.66 17.61 -21.17
CA MET A 555 15.73 17.46 -20.19
C MET A 555 16.58 16.24 -20.54
N ALA A 556 17.87 16.29 -20.21
CA ALA A 556 18.79 15.16 -20.42
C ALA A 556 18.62 14.06 -19.36
N ASP A 557 18.15 14.43 -18.17
CA ASP A 557 17.97 13.52 -17.04
C ASP A 557 16.51 13.07 -16.98
N LEU A 558 16.27 11.78 -17.24
CA LEU A 558 14.94 11.18 -17.18
C LEU A 558 14.38 11.22 -15.74
N GLY A 559 15.21 11.14 -14.72
CA GLY A 559 14.80 11.21 -13.32
C GLY A 559 14.12 12.53 -12.97
N ARG A 560 14.63 13.65 -13.50
CA ARG A 560 13.98 14.98 -13.33
C ARG A 560 12.64 15.04 -14.03
N ILE A 561 12.52 14.47 -15.22
CA ILE A 561 11.24 14.39 -15.93
C ILE A 561 10.23 13.59 -15.12
N MET A 562 10.63 12.45 -14.57
CA MET A 562 9.76 11.63 -13.72
C MET A 562 9.37 12.34 -12.43
N ALA A 563 10.25 13.16 -11.84
CA ALA A 563 9.90 14.02 -10.71
C ALA A 563 8.85 15.07 -11.09
N THR A 564 8.95 15.68 -12.29
CA THR A 564 7.92 16.59 -12.80
C THR A 564 6.60 15.88 -13.09
N VAL A 565 6.63 14.65 -13.61
CA VAL A 565 5.42 13.81 -13.78
C VAL A 565 4.72 13.64 -12.42
N GLU A 566 5.46 13.28 -11.38
CA GLU A 566 4.91 13.05 -10.04
C GLU A 566 4.37 14.34 -9.41
N GLN A 567 5.06 15.47 -9.61
CA GLN A 567 4.55 16.78 -9.20
C GLN A 567 3.21 17.11 -9.86
N ILE A 568 3.06 16.81 -11.16
CA ILE A 568 1.81 17.00 -11.89
C ILE A 568 0.72 16.04 -11.38
N ARG A 569 1.04 14.75 -11.13
CA ARG A 569 0.08 13.78 -10.60
C ARG A 569 -0.48 14.22 -9.25
N ARG A 570 0.37 14.70 -8.35
CA ARG A 570 -0.05 15.19 -7.02
C ARG A 570 -0.96 16.41 -7.09
N ALA A 571 -0.70 17.33 -8.02
CA ALA A 571 -1.51 18.54 -8.18
C ALA A 571 -2.93 18.27 -8.67
N PHE A 572 -3.16 17.08 -9.23
CA PHE A 572 -4.45 16.63 -9.76
C PHE A 572 -4.99 15.40 -9.01
N ASP A 573 -4.58 15.18 -7.76
CA ASP A 573 -5.05 14.10 -6.89
C ASP A 573 -4.96 12.70 -7.54
N GLY A 574 -3.91 12.47 -8.34
CA GLY A 574 -3.69 11.19 -9.02
C GLY A 574 -4.49 10.98 -10.31
N ASP A 575 -5.40 11.89 -10.67
CA ASP A 575 -6.27 11.79 -11.87
C ASP A 575 -5.53 12.17 -13.18
N VAL A 576 -4.35 11.60 -13.40
CA VAL A 576 -3.47 11.88 -14.54
C VAL A 576 -2.84 10.59 -15.05
N ALA A 577 -3.01 10.32 -16.35
CA ALA A 577 -2.41 9.17 -17.01
C ALA A 577 -1.00 9.50 -17.54
N LEU A 578 -0.02 8.63 -17.25
CA LEU A 578 1.32 8.68 -17.84
C LEU A 578 1.33 7.91 -19.17
N VAL A 579 1.84 8.54 -20.23
CA VAL A 579 2.01 7.90 -21.54
C VAL A 579 3.46 8.02 -21.96
N GLN A 580 4.10 6.91 -22.32
CA GLN A 580 5.52 6.86 -22.65
C GLN A 580 5.74 6.46 -24.11
N PHE A 581 6.66 7.18 -24.77
CA PHE A 581 7.05 6.95 -26.17
C PHE A 581 8.57 6.98 -26.31
N GLY A 582 9.10 6.29 -27.31
CA GLY A 582 10.46 6.50 -27.83
C GLY A 582 10.40 7.19 -29.19
N ARG A 583 11.26 8.18 -29.45
CA ARG A 583 11.33 8.88 -30.74
C ARG A 583 12.71 8.72 -31.37
N PHE A 584 12.92 7.61 -32.08
CA PHE A 584 14.25 7.24 -32.57
C PHE A 584 14.44 7.36 -34.08
N GLY A 585 13.36 7.46 -34.88
CA GLY A 585 13.49 7.47 -36.35
C GLY A 585 13.95 8.79 -36.95
N ALA A 586 14.66 8.71 -38.08
CA ALA A 586 14.99 9.83 -38.95
C ALA A 586 13.69 10.38 -39.55
N GLY A 587 13.29 11.59 -39.18
CA GLY A 587 12.15 12.22 -39.83
C GLY A 587 12.54 12.62 -41.25
N GLY A 588 12.27 11.77 -42.24
CA GLY A 588 12.50 12.03 -43.66
C GLY A 588 11.22 11.86 -44.48
N GLU A 589 10.98 12.77 -45.41
CA GLU A 589 10.01 12.62 -46.50
C GLU A 589 10.44 11.42 -47.35
N ALA A 590 9.61 10.39 -47.43
CA ALA A 590 9.80 9.36 -48.45
C ALA A 590 9.35 9.95 -49.80
N GLY A 591 10.28 10.55 -50.53
CA GLY A 591 10.16 10.79 -51.96
C GLY A 591 11.17 9.92 -52.69
N THR A 592 10.70 9.02 -53.55
CA THR A 592 11.13 8.81 -54.95
C THR A 592 10.50 7.54 -55.54
N ASP A 593 9.71 7.76 -56.60
CA ASP A 593 9.59 6.98 -57.83
C ASP A 593 9.39 5.45 -57.77
N LEU A 594 8.12 5.04 -57.71
CA LEU A 594 7.67 3.82 -58.39
C LEU A 594 6.44 4.18 -59.24
N ASP A 595 6.67 4.20 -60.55
CA ASP A 595 5.71 4.46 -61.62
C ASP A 595 4.63 3.34 -61.65
N PRO A 596 3.33 3.64 -61.46
CA PRO A 596 2.30 2.63 -61.59
C PRO A 596 1.97 2.48 -63.09
N GLY A 597 2.50 1.43 -63.71
CA GLY A 597 2.14 1.01 -65.07
C GLY A 597 0.62 0.75 -65.25
N PRO A 598 0.15 0.55 -66.49
CA PRO A 598 -1.28 0.52 -66.79
C PRO A 598 -1.98 -0.67 -66.10
N ALA A 599 -3.17 -0.41 -65.58
CA ALA A 599 -3.98 -1.35 -64.81
C ALA A 599 -4.34 -2.62 -65.61
N PRO A 600 -4.29 -3.82 -65.00
CA PRO A 600 -4.94 -5.00 -65.56
C PRO A 600 -6.43 -5.03 -65.20
N ASP A 601 -7.24 -5.50 -66.15
CA ASP A 601 -8.68 -5.73 -66.00
C ASP A 601 -8.97 -6.98 -65.15
N ASP A 602 -10.13 -6.91 -64.48
CA ASP A 602 -10.93 -7.99 -63.90
C ASP A 602 -10.36 -8.81 -62.71
N GLY A 603 -10.79 -8.43 -61.50
CA GLY A 603 -11.11 -9.42 -60.45
C GLY A 603 -10.25 -9.53 -59.19
N GLU A 604 -9.26 -8.65 -58.94
CA GLU A 604 -8.39 -8.74 -57.74
C GLU A 604 -8.34 -7.45 -56.88
N LEU A 605 -7.99 -7.65 -55.60
CA LEU A 605 -7.93 -6.67 -54.52
C LEU A 605 -7.29 -5.33 -54.93
N LEU A 606 -8.03 -4.24 -54.75
CA LEU A 606 -7.56 -2.86 -54.90
C LEU A 606 -6.37 -2.54 -53.96
N THR A 607 -5.15 -2.72 -54.45
CA THR A 607 -3.91 -2.15 -53.92
C THR A 607 -3.71 -0.74 -54.47
N ALA A 608 -4.46 0.24 -53.95
CA ALA A 608 -4.11 1.64 -54.13
C ALA A 608 -3.40 2.11 -52.85
N ALA A 609 -2.08 2.32 -52.93
CA ALA A 609 -1.29 2.83 -51.82
C ALA A 609 -1.74 4.27 -51.47
N PRO A 610 -2.07 4.57 -50.20
CA PRO A 610 -2.46 5.92 -49.81
C PRO A 610 -1.27 6.88 -49.91
N ALA A 611 -1.55 8.15 -50.27
CA ALA A 611 -0.56 9.23 -50.35
C ALA A 611 0.28 9.32 -49.05
N PRO A 612 1.59 9.68 -49.13
CA PRO A 612 2.50 9.60 -48.00
C PRO A 612 2.12 10.61 -46.92
N ALA A 613 1.43 10.14 -45.88
CA ALA A 613 1.22 10.90 -44.66
C ALA A 613 2.59 11.12 -43.97
N ARG A 614 2.84 12.33 -43.46
CA ARG A 614 4.04 12.63 -42.64
C ARG A 614 4.22 11.56 -41.55
N VAL A 615 5.24 10.72 -41.70
CA VAL A 615 5.48 9.59 -40.78
C VAL A 615 5.89 10.12 -39.41
N ARG A 616 5.08 9.84 -38.38
CA ARG A 616 5.44 10.19 -37.00
C ARG A 616 6.59 9.30 -36.53
N SER A 617 7.71 9.90 -36.15
CA SER A 617 8.95 9.19 -35.77
C SER A 617 9.00 8.62 -34.34
N SER A 618 7.86 8.41 -33.68
CA SER A 618 7.80 7.94 -32.27
C SER A 618 6.89 6.74 -32.08
N LEU A 619 7.30 5.69 -31.38
CA LEU A 619 6.49 4.51 -31.02
C LEU A 619 6.18 4.48 -29.52
N PRO A 620 5.02 3.96 -29.08
CA PRO A 620 4.71 3.84 -27.67
C PRO A 620 5.60 2.77 -27.02
N MET A 621 5.87 2.94 -25.72
CA MET A 621 6.58 1.97 -24.91
C MET A 621 5.59 1.01 -24.26
N ILE A 622 5.66 -0.27 -24.61
CA ILE A 622 4.72 -1.31 -24.16
C ILE A 622 5.47 -2.55 -23.64
N PRO A 623 4.90 -3.35 -22.73
CA PRO A 623 5.48 -4.64 -22.33
C PRO A 623 5.59 -5.59 -23.53
N ALA A 624 6.54 -6.52 -23.49
CA ALA A 624 6.70 -7.58 -24.48
C ALA A 624 5.41 -8.39 -24.65
N GLY A 625 4.72 -8.73 -23.56
CA GLY A 625 3.44 -9.43 -23.59
C GLY A 625 2.32 -8.68 -24.33
N SER A 626 2.47 -7.36 -24.51
CA SER A 626 1.52 -6.51 -25.24
C SER A 626 1.86 -6.32 -26.71
N VAL A 627 3.00 -6.81 -27.19
CA VAL A 627 3.36 -6.74 -28.62
C VAL A 627 2.45 -7.67 -29.43
N ARG A 628 2.06 -7.26 -30.64
CA ARG A 628 1.21 -8.04 -31.55
C ARG A 628 1.74 -8.01 -32.99
N PRO A 629 1.41 -9.03 -33.81
CA PRO A 629 1.71 -9.01 -35.24
C PRO A 629 1.21 -7.75 -35.93
N GLY A 630 1.95 -7.25 -36.92
CA GLY A 630 1.65 -6.01 -37.65
C GLY A 630 2.09 -4.71 -36.96
N MET A 631 2.52 -4.75 -35.70
CA MET A 631 3.14 -3.59 -35.05
C MET A 631 4.51 -3.30 -35.66
N ALA A 632 4.89 -2.03 -35.74
CA ALA A 632 6.24 -1.63 -36.10
C ALA A 632 7.12 -1.51 -34.85
N MET A 633 8.37 -1.93 -34.95
CA MET A 633 9.42 -1.75 -33.95
C MET A 633 10.62 -1.03 -34.56
N PHE A 634 11.39 -0.33 -33.72
CA PHE A 634 12.59 0.38 -34.18
C PHE A 634 13.78 -0.57 -34.37
N ARG A 635 14.40 -0.49 -35.54
CA ARG A 635 15.67 -1.15 -35.86
C ARG A 635 16.86 -0.32 -35.41
N ALA A 636 18.03 -0.94 -35.38
CA ALA A 636 19.31 -0.32 -34.99
C ALA A 636 19.71 0.90 -35.85
N ASP A 637 19.25 0.97 -37.10
CA ASP A 637 19.46 2.08 -38.03
C ASP A 637 18.44 3.23 -37.84
N GLY A 638 17.53 3.10 -36.86
CA GLY A 638 16.42 4.02 -36.64
C GLY A 638 15.23 3.81 -37.60
N GLY A 639 15.33 2.84 -38.51
CA GLY A 639 14.24 2.38 -39.37
C GLY A 639 13.16 1.62 -38.60
N LEU A 640 12.09 1.26 -39.30
CA LEU A 640 10.98 0.48 -38.76
C LEU A 640 10.92 -0.89 -39.44
N ALA A 641 10.72 -1.94 -38.65
CA ALA A 641 10.41 -3.27 -39.14
C ALA A 641 9.10 -3.78 -38.51
N ILE A 642 8.34 -4.55 -39.27
CA ILE A 642 7.05 -5.08 -38.84
C ILE A 642 7.24 -6.38 -38.06
N VAL A 643 6.51 -6.51 -36.96
CA VAL A 643 6.38 -7.74 -36.19
C VAL A 643 5.59 -8.75 -37.01
N ARG A 644 6.25 -9.82 -37.43
CA ARG A 644 5.66 -10.94 -38.17
C ARG A 644 4.90 -11.87 -37.23
N SER A 645 5.52 -12.26 -36.12
CA SER A 645 4.92 -13.15 -35.14
C SER A 645 5.35 -12.83 -33.71
N VAL A 646 4.47 -13.15 -32.76
CA VAL A 646 4.75 -13.09 -31.31
C VAL A 646 4.32 -14.42 -30.73
N ARG A 647 5.21 -15.08 -29.99
CA ARG A 647 4.94 -16.36 -29.32
C ARG A 647 5.31 -16.23 -27.86
N THR A 648 4.44 -16.73 -26.99
CA THR A 648 4.70 -16.82 -25.56
C THR A 648 4.78 -18.30 -25.22
N GLU A 649 5.93 -18.72 -24.69
CA GLU A 649 6.21 -20.12 -24.35
C GLU A 649 6.85 -20.17 -22.95
N PRO A 650 6.46 -21.13 -22.09
CA PRO A 650 7.14 -21.34 -20.83
C PRO A 650 8.57 -21.83 -21.10
N GLY A 651 9.55 -21.25 -20.42
CA GLY A 651 10.95 -21.58 -20.63
C GLY A 651 11.85 -21.29 -19.43
N VAL A 652 12.99 -21.96 -19.40
CA VAL A 652 14.08 -21.72 -18.46
C VAL A 652 15.25 -21.11 -19.22
N ALA A 653 15.68 -19.91 -18.84
CA ALA A 653 16.78 -19.22 -19.48
C ALA A 653 17.58 -18.42 -18.44
N THR A 654 18.89 -18.28 -18.64
CA THR A 654 19.61 -17.19 -17.98
C THR A 654 19.13 -15.89 -18.61
N VAL A 655 18.80 -14.92 -17.78
CA VAL A 655 18.32 -13.61 -18.19
C VAL A 655 19.23 -12.53 -17.64
N HIS A 656 19.41 -11.48 -18.42
CA HIS A 656 20.29 -10.36 -18.19
C HIS A 656 19.51 -9.06 -18.29
N ASP A 657 19.94 -8.04 -17.54
CA ASP A 657 19.47 -6.67 -17.74
C ASP A 657 20.66 -5.74 -17.76
N ILE A 658 20.58 -4.67 -18.56
CA ILE A 658 21.65 -3.68 -18.65
C ILE A 658 21.05 -2.28 -18.53
N ASP A 659 21.61 -1.48 -17.63
CA ASP A 659 21.21 -0.09 -17.43
C ASP A 659 22.11 0.79 -18.30
N VAL A 660 21.51 1.61 -19.17
CA VAL A 660 22.24 2.49 -20.07
C VAL A 660 22.00 3.93 -19.66
N SER A 661 23.08 4.57 -19.24
CA SER A 661 23.06 5.96 -18.78
C SER A 661 22.60 6.92 -19.87
N ARG A 662 21.86 7.96 -19.47
CA ARG A 662 21.36 9.06 -20.29
C ARG A 662 20.30 8.69 -21.33
N THR A 663 20.45 7.63 -22.13
CA THR A 663 19.47 7.33 -23.20
C THR A 663 18.37 6.38 -22.74
N HIS A 664 18.61 5.58 -21.69
CA HIS A 664 17.68 4.56 -21.17
C HIS A 664 17.18 3.60 -22.26
N ASN A 665 18.00 3.39 -23.29
CA ASN A 665 17.74 2.47 -24.38
C ASN A 665 19.06 1.98 -24.99
N PHE A 666 19.00 0.80 -25.63
CA PHE A 666 20.10 0.16 -26.33
C PHE A 666 19.58 -0.73 -27.46
N ILE A 667 20.50 -1.25 -28.28
CA ILE A 667 20.19 -2.13 -29.41
C ILE A 667 20.46 -3.58 -29.00
N ALA A 668 19.39 -4.40 -28.99
CA ALA A 668 19.39 -5.82 -28.69
C ALA A 668 18.86 -6.62 -29.89
N ASN A 669 19.67 -7.54 -30.41
CA ASN A 669 19.45 -8.26 -31.68
C ASN A 669 19.00 -7.31 -32.80
N GLY A 670 19.64 -6.15 -32.93
CA GLY A 670 19.27 -5.17 -33.96
C GLY A 670 17.97 -4.39 -33.71
N ILE A 671 17.30 -4.58 -32.57
CA ILE A 671 16.07 -3.87 -32.16
C ILE A 671 16.40 -2.88 -31.03
N ILE A 672 15.85 -1.66 -31.10
CA ILE A 672 15.97 -0.70 -30.00
C ILE A 672 14.99 -1.05 -28.88
N THR A 673 15.48 -1.24 -27.66
CA THR A 673 14.70 -1.62 -26.47
C THR A 673 15.08 -0.82 -25.20
N HIS A 674 14.31 -0.92 -24.12
CA HIS A 674 14.42 -0.13 -22.88
C HIS A 674 15.04 -0.93 -21.70
N ASN A 675 15.52 -0.28 -20.62
CA ASN A 675 16.09 -0.89 -19.39
C ASN A 675 15.09 -0.99 -18.20
N SER A 676 15.38 -1.70 -17.09
CA SER A 676 14.44 -1.91 -15.95
C SER A 676 14.34 -0.75 -14.92
N ILE A 677 13.21 -0.65 -14.17
CA ILE A 677 12.88 0.46 -13.22
C ILE A 677 12.14 -0.05 -11.95
N TYR A 678 12.73 0.05 -10.73
CA TYR A 678 12.03 -0.08 -9.42
C TYR A 678 12.56 0.92 -8.37
N GLY A 679 11.71 1.76 -7.76
CA GLY A 679 12.14 2.70 -6.71
C GLY A 679 11.05 3.56 -6.03
N TRP A 680 10.18 3.00 -5.17
CA TRP A 680 9.18 3.81 -4.42
C TRP A 680 9.55 4.06 -2.95
N ARG A 681 10.10 3.11 -2.17
CA ARG A 681 10.37 3.30 -0.73
C ARG A 681 11.76 3.84 -0.37
N GLY A 682 12.56 4.26 -1.36
CA GLY A 682 14.00 4.43 -1.18
C GLY A 682 14.75 3.10 -0.96
N ALA A 683 14.04 2.01 -0.66
CA ALA A 683 14.48 0.64 -0.86
C ALA A 683 14.78 0.43 -2.34
N GLU A 684 16.03 0.13 -2.65
CA GLU A 684 16.46 -0.20 -4.01
C GLU A 684 16.51 -1.73 -4.09
N VAL A 685 15.55 -2.36 -4.78
CA VAL A 685 15.66 -3.79 -5.17
C VAL A 685 16.95 -4.01 -5.97
N GLY A 686 17.47 -2.95 -6.60
CA GLY A 686 18.83 -2.87 -7.12
C GLY A 686 19.93 -3.29 -6.13
N ASN A 687 19.77 -3.19 -4.81
CA ASN A 687 20.77 -3.64 -3.84
C ASN A 687 20.92 -5.15 -3.81
N ILE A 688 19.80 -5.88 -3.83
CA ILE A 688 19.82 -7.34 -3.89
C ILE A 688 20.28 -7.85 -5.25
N LEU A 689 19.86 -7.15 -6.31
CA LEU A 689 20.29 -7.41 -7.68
C LEU A 689 21.77 -7.15 -7.94
N ARG A 690 22.32 -6.07 -7.38
CA ARG A 690 23.75 -5.72 -7.50
C ARG A 690 24.63 -6.51 -6.56
N PHE A 691 24.10 -7.40 -5.73
CA PHE A 691 24.90 -8.06 -4.70
C PHE A 691 26.12 -8.78 -5.28
N ASP A 692 25.95 -9.51 -6.39
CA ASP A 692 27.05 -10.21 -7.07
C ASP A 692 28.05 -9.25 -7.74
N HIS A 693 27.58 -8.11 -8.24
CA HIS A 693 28.45 -7.05 -8.79
C HIS A 693 29.27 -6.34 -7.69
N ASP A 694 28.63 -6.02 -6.57
CA ASP A 694 29.25 -5.27 -5.49
C ASP A 694 30.18 -6.13 -4.63
N PHE A 695 29.90 -7.44 -4.58
CA PHE A 695 30.69 -8.44 -3.89
C PHE A 695 31.08 -9.57 -4.86
N THR A 696 32.03 -9.28 -5.76
CA THR A 696 32.52 -10.22 -6.78
C THR A 696 32.84 -11.60 -6.21
N GLY A 697 32.25 -12.65 -6.81
CA GLY A 697 32.39 -14.04 -6.37
C GLY A 697 31.31 -14.46 -5.39
N ALA A 698 30.12 -13.85 -5.44
CA ALA A 698 29.03 -14.15 -4.52
C ALA A 698 28.39 -15.49 -4.84
N ARG A 699 28.20 -16.32 -3.82
CA ARG A 699 27.46 -17.57 -3.93
C ARG A 699 25.96 -17.30 -3.74
N VAL A 700 25.14 -17.61 -4.74
CA VAL A 700 23.68 -17.46 -4.67
C VAL A 700 23.01 -18.80 -4.34
N ILE A 701 22.21 -18.87 -3.28
CA ILE A 701 21.56 -20.09 -2.80
C ILE A 701 20.05 -19.86 -2.68
N ARG A 702 19.22 -20.76 -3.21
CA ARG A 702 17.75 -20.61 -3.23
C ARG A 702 17.08 -21.51 -2.20
N LEU A 703 16.16 -20.96 -1.39
CA LEU A 703 15.34 -21.70 -0.44
C LEU A 703 13.88 -21.73 -0.91
N GLU A 704 13.40 -22.93 -1.27
CA GLU A 704 12.07 -23.13 -1.87
C GLU A 704 11.13 -23.97 -0.98
N GLN A 705 11.67 -24.78 -0.06
CA GLN A 705 10.87 -25.60 0.85
C GLN A 705 10.39 -24.78 2.07
N ASN A 706 9.08 -24.73 2.30
CA ASN A 706 8.44 -24.14 3.46
C ASN A 706 8.24 -25.18 4.58
N TYR A 707 8.58 -24.81 5.82
CA TYR A 707 8.49 -25.67 7.00
C TYR A 707 7.44 -25.22 8.02
N ARG A 708 6.78 -24.10 7.76
CA ARG A 708 5.93 -23.40 8.73
C ARG A 708 4.48 -23.82 8.59
N SER A 709 3.98 -23.74 7.37
CA SER A 709 2.56 -23.74 7.06
C SER A 709 2.17 -25.05 6.39
N THR A 710 0.95 -25.50 6.67
CA THR A 710 0.35 -26.67 6.01
C THR A 710 0.12 -26.43 4.52
N ALA A 711 -0.10 -27.50 3.76
CA ALA A 711 -0.33 -27.43 2.32
C ALA A 711 -1.54 -26.55 1.95
N HIS A 712 -2.64 -26.62 2.72
CA HIS A 712 -3.82 -25.77 2.49
C HIS A 712 -3.56 -24.29 2.74
N ILE A 713 -2.81 -23.93 3.79
CA ILE A 713 -2.45 -22.52 4.08
C ILE A 713 -1.54 -21.98 2.98
N LEU A 714 -0.56 -22.77 2.53
CA LEU A 714 0.34 -22.35 1.46
C LEU A 714 -0.36 -22.24 0.11
N GLY A 715 -1.25 -23.18 -0.21
CA GLY A 715 -2.08 -23.13 -1.41
C GLY A 715 -3.00 -21.90 -1.43
N ALA A 716 -3.63 -21.59 -0.30
CA ALA A 716 -4.41 -20.36 -0.11
C ALA A 716 -3.56 -19.09 -0.30
N ALA A 717 -2.40 -19.02 0.35
CA ALA A 717 -1.48 -17.89 0.20
C ALA A 717 -0.95 -17.76 -1.25
N HIS A 718 -0.69 -18.90 -1.91
CA HIS A 718 -0.29 -18.95 -3.31
C HIS A 718 -1.35 -18.41 -4.23
N GLY A 719 -2.63 -18.75 -4.03
CA GLY A 719 -3.72 -18.22 -4.85
C GLY A 719 -3.78 -16.70 -4.81
N ILE A 720 -3.66 -16.09 -3.63
CA ILE A 720 -3.65 -14.62 -3.52
C ILE A 720 -2.42 -14.00 -4.20
N ILE A 721 -1.22 -14.48 -3.87
CA ILE A 721 0.01 -13.85 -4.36
C ILE A 721 0.32 -14.18 -5.83
N ALA A 722 -0.27 -15.23 -6.39
CA ALA A 722 -0.16 -15.58 -7.80
C ALA A 722 -0.79 -14.52 -8.71
N ASN A 723 -1.72 -13.73 -8.18
CA ASN A 723 -2.34 -12.65 -8.93
C ASN A 723 -1.49 -11.35 -8.99
N ASN A 724 -0.33 -11.31 -8.31
CA ASN A 724 0.65 -10.21 -8.46
C ASN A 724 1.51 -10.44 -9.70
N GLN A 725 1.69 -9.42 -10.52
CA GLN A 725 2.30 -9.53 -11.84
C GLN A 725 3.84 -9.29 -11.82
N GLY A 726 4.42 -8.88 -10.68
CA GLY A 726 5.87 -8.67 -10.48
C GLY A 726 6.51 -9.58 -9.42
N ARG A 727 6.39 -10.91 -9.56
CA ARG A 727 6.87 -11.91 -8.59
C ARG A 727 7.89 -12.87 -9.20
N LEU A 728 9.08 -12.97 -8.60
CA LEU A 728 10.01 -14.10 -8.81
C LEU A 728 9.26 -15.40 -8.61
N GLY A 729 9.16 -16.18 -9.68
CA GLY A 729 8.57 -17.51 -9.69
C GLY A 729 9.28 -18.49 -8.75
N LYS A 730 9.10 -18.31 -7.44
CA LYS A 730 9.44 -19.27 -6.40
C LYS A 730 8.16 -20.00 -6.02
N GLN A 731 8.10 -21.29 -6.29
CA GLN A 731 7.00 -22.13 -5.80
C GLN A 731 7.41 -22.67 -4.43
N LEU A 732 6.73 -22.21 -3.38
CA LEU A 732 6.94 -22.75 -2.04
C LEU A 732 6.22 -24.08 -1.91
N TRP A 733 6.93 -25.13 -1.53
CA TRP A 733 6.32 -26.43 -1.29
C TRP A 733 6.60 -26.87 0.15
N THR A 734 5.72 -27.70 0.74
CA THR A 734 5.85 -28.20 2.12
C THR A 734 5.76 -29.72 2.14
N GLU A 735 6.49 -30.35 3.06
CA GLU A 735 6.39 -31.79 3.38
C GLU A 735 5.41 -32.04 4.54
N VAL A 736 4.86 -30.98 5.13
CA VAL A 736 3.88 -31.10 6.21
C VAL A 736 2.57 -31.62 5.61
N ASP A 737 2.36 -32.92 5.77
CA ASP A 737 1.20 -33.63 5.24
C ASP A 737 -0.04 -33.37 6.10
N GLY A 738 -1.19 -33.15 5.46
CA GLY A 738 -2.45 -32.78 6.12
C GLY A 738 -2.60 -31.29 6.48
N GLY A 739 -3.56 -31.00 7.37
CA GLY A 739 -3.94 -29.64 7.79
C GLY A 739 -5.39 -29.29 7.45
N GLU A 740 -5.96 -28.33 8.17
CA GLU A 740 -7.32 -27.85 7.91
C GLU A 740 -7.33 -26.84 6.76
N LYS A 741 -8.44 -26.80 6.03
CA LYS A 741 -8.69 -25.74 5.05
C LYS A 741 -8.76 -24.39 5.76
N VAL A 742 -8.36 -23.34 5.05
CA VAL A 742 -8.55 -21.96 5.54
C VAL A 742 -10.05 -21.70 5.66
N ARG A 743 -10.53 -21.33 6.84
CA ARG A 743 -11.96 -21.03 7.04
C ARG A 743 -12.21 -19.58 6.73
N VAL A 744 -13.15 -19.31 5.83
CA VAL A 744 -13.64 -17.96 5.51
C VAL A 744 -15.06 -17.83 6.06
N ARG A 745 -15.32 -16.81 6.87
CA ARG A 745 -16.64 -16.59 7.46
C ARG A 745 -17.20 -15.19 7.23
N GLY A 746 -18.41 -15.13 6.69
CA GLY A 746 -19.19 -13.89 6.57
C GLY A 746 -20.08 -13.65 7.78
N LEU A 747 -19.96 -12.46 8.39
CA LEU A 747 -20.67 -12.04 9.61
C LEU A 747 -21.45 -10.73 9.37
N TRP A 748 -22.45 -10.45 10.20
CA TRP A 748 -23.34 -9.31 9.99
C TRP A 748 -22.68 -7.98 10.29
N ASP A 749 -21.94 -7.91 11.40
CA ASP A 749 -21.24 -6.71 11.83
C ASP A 749 -19.90 -7.02 12.55
N ALA A 750 -19.17 -5.96 12.88
CA ALA A 750 -17.87 -6.03 13.56
C ALA A 750 -17.96 -6.60 14.99
N GLU A 751 -19.09 -6.41 15.69
CA GLU A 751 -19.30 -6.96 17.04
C GLU A 751 -19.52 -8.47 17.00
N GLU A 752 -20.30 -8.95 16.01
CA GLU A 752 -20.47 -10.37 15.76
C GLU A 752 -19.15 -11.03 15.33
N GLU A 753 -18.34 -10.34 14.52
CA GLU A 753 -16.99 -10.79 14.16
C GLU A 753 -16.09 -10.95 15.39
N ALA A 754 -16.06 -9.96 16.28
CA ALA A 754 -15.31 -10.04 17.54
C ALA A 754 -15.84 -11.16 18.44
N ARG A 755 -17.17 -11.30 18.55
CA ARG A 755 -17.83 -12.36 19.34
C ARG A 755 -17.41 -13.75 18.85
N TRP A 756 -17.50 -13.98 17.54
CA TRP A 756 -17.11 -15.24 16.94
C TRP A 756 -15.64 -15.57 17.16
N VAL A 757 -14.74 -14.59 16.97
CA VAL A 757 -13.30 -14.79 17.24
C VAL A 757 -13.06 -15.14 18.71
N GLY A 758 -13.72 -14.46 19.66
CA GLY A 758 -13.62 -14.77 21.09
C GLY A 758 -14.13 -16.18 21.43
N ASP A 759 -15.28 -16.57 20.88
CA ASP A 759 -15.89 -17.89 21.12
C ASP A 759 -15.04 -19.01 20.53
N GLU A 760 -14.44 -18.80 19.35
CA GLU A 760 -13.53 -19.76 18.71
C GLU A 760 -12.22 -19.90 19.51
N ILE A 761 -11.66 -18.80 20.00
CA ILE A 761 -10.48 -18.82 20.89
C ILE A 761 -10.75 -19.66 22.14
N GLU A 762 -11.89 -19.44 22.82
CA GLU A 762 -12.27 -20.27 23.97
C GLU A 762 -12.44 -21.75 23.59
N ALA A 763 -13.09 -22.03 22.45
CA ALA A 763 -13.29 -23.40 21.99
C ALA A 763 -11.95 -24.10 21.71
N LEU A 764 -10.99 -23.39 21.13
CA LEU A 764 -9.63 -23.89 20.88
C LEU A 764 -8.85 -24.05 22.17
N GLN A 765 -9.00 -23.14 23.13
CA GLN A 765 -8.41 -23.25 24.46
C GLN A 765 -8.95 -24.48 25.21
N ARG A 766 -10.26 -24.76 25.14
CA ARG A 766 -10.87 -25.99 25.70
C ARG A 766 -10.35 -27.27 25.03
N LYS A 767 -9.97 -27.18 23.75
CA LYS A 767 -9.30 -28.28 23.01
C LYS A 767 -7.80 -28.41 23.35
N GLY A 768 -7.27 -27.59 24.26
CA GLY A 768 -5.91 -27.67 24.78
C GLY A 768 -4.87 -26.82 24.04
N LEU A 769 -5.27 -25.89 23.17
CA LEU A 769 -4.33 -24.96 22.53
C LEU A 769 -4.00 -23.79 23.46
N SER A 770 -2.71 -23.44 23.51
CA SER A 770 -2.22 -22.30 24.29
C SER A 770 -2.69 -20.97 23.69
N LEU A 771 -3.10 -20.02 24.54
CA LEU A 771 -3.45 -18.67 24.11
C LEU A 771 -2.25 -17.94 23.47
N GLY A 772 -1.03 -18.25 23.91
CA GLY A 772 0.21 -17.68 23.36
C GLY A 772 0.48 -18.09 21.91
N GLN A 773 -0.15 -19.17 21.44
CA GLN A 773 -0.05 -19.68 20.07
C GLN A 773 -1.12 -19.10 19.14
N MET A 774 -1.96 -18.16 19.61
CA MET A 774 -3.05 -17.55 18.86
C MET A 774 -2.80 -16.07 18.62
N ALA A 775 -3.14 -15.59 17.43
CA ALA A 775 -3.07 -14.16 17.10
C ALA A 775 -4.23 -13.67 16.25
N VAL A 776 -4.63 -12.42 16.47
CA VAL A 776 -5.58 -11.69 15.63
C VAL A 776 -4.84 -10.56 14.91
N LEU A 777 -4.86 -10.59 13.59
CA LEU A 777 -4.09 -9.71 12.72
C LEU A 777 -5.01 -8.75 11.96
N VAL A 778 -5.06 -7.50 12.39
CA VAL A 778 -5.92 -6.46 11.79
C VAL A 778 -5.17 -5.64 10.73
N ARG A 779 -5.87 -5.00 9.80
CA ARG A 779 -5.24 -4.12 8.79
C ARG A 779 -4.89 -2.74 9.36
N ALA A 780 -5.74 -2.21 10.24
CA ALA A 780 -5.60 -0.88 10.83
C ALA A 780 -5.79 -0.93 12.35
N GLY A 781 -5.08 -0.07 13.07
CA GLY A 781 -5.07 -0.07 14.54
C GLY A 781 -6.41 0.26 15.20
N PHE A 782 -7.36 0.89 14.49
CA PHE A 782 -8.68 1.16 15.06
C PHE A 782 -9.51 -0.12 15.24
N GLN A 783 -9.29 -1.15 14.41
CA GLN A 783 -10.02 -2.42 14.44
C GLN A 783 -9.69 -3.26 15.67
N THR A 784 -8.63 -2.95 16.43
CA THR A 784 -8.28 -3.76 17.61
C THR A 784 -9.35 -3.66 18.68
N ARG A 785 -10.05 -2.54 18.72
CA ARG A 785 -10.92 -2.17 19.83
C ARG A 785 -12.06 -3.16 20.05
N GLU A 786 -12.79 -3.52 19.00
CA GLU A 786 -13.93 -4.43 19.10
C GLU A 786 -13.50 -5.80 19.66
N PHE A 787 -12.28 -6.25 19.32
CA PHE A 787 -11.70 -7.47 19.90
C PHE A 787 -11.25 -7.28 21.35
N GLU A 788 -10.64 -6.13 21.69
CA GLU A 788 -10.25 -5.83 23.07
C GLU A 788 -11.47 -5.86 23.99
N GLU A 789 -12.56 -5.18 23.64
CA GLU A 789 -13.82 -5.14 24.41
C GLU A 789 -14.40 -6.54 24.59
N ARG A 790 -14.43 -7.36 23.53
CA ARG A 790 -14.91 -8.73 23.62
C ARG A 790 -14.02 -9.60 24.51
N PHE A 791 -12.70 -9.49 24.40
CA PHE A 791 -11.77 -10.27 25.20
C PHE A 791 -11.86 -9.91 26.68
N ILE A 792 -12.00 -8.62 26.97
CA ILE A 792 -12.26 -8.13 28.32
C ILE A 792 -13.56 -8.72 28.88
N THR A 793 -14.65 -8.68 28.10
CA THR A 793 -15.96 -9.23 28.50
C THR A 793 -15.88 -10.72 28.82
N LEU A 794 -15.07 -11.48 28.05
CA LEU A 794 -14.85 -12.91 28.27
C LEU A 794 -13.83 -13.21 29.37
N GLY A 795 -13.11 -12.20 29.87
CA GLY A 795 -11.96 -12.40 30.75
C GLY A 795 -10.79 -13.11 30.05
N LEU A 796 -10.71 -13.05 28.72
CA LEU A 796 -9.63 -13.62 27.91
C LEU A 796 -8.36 -12.77 28.02
N PRO A 797 -7.23 -13.33 28.48
CA PRO A 797 -5.96 -12.61 28.52
C PRO A 797 -5.45 -12.27 27.12
N TYR A 798 -5.14 -11.00 26.86
CA TYR A 798 -4.66 -10.53 25.57
C TYR A 798 -3.54 -9.48 25.70
N ARG A 799 -2.77 -9.30 24.63
CA ARG A 799 -1.75 -8.24 24.49
C ARG A 799 -1.85 -7.54 23.14
N VAL A 800 -1.64 -6.23 23.11
CA VAL A 800 -1.59 -5.44 21.87
C VAL A 800 -0.13 -5.15 21.49
N ILE A 801 0.26 -5.45 20.24
CA ILE A 801 1.60 -5.20 19.72
C ILE A 801 1.54 -4.12 18.65
N GLY A 802 2.19 -2.97 18.89
CA GLY A 802 2.30 -1.86 17.93
C GLY A 802 1.61 -0.56 18.35
N GLY A 803 1.11 -0.45 19.58
CA GLY A 803 0.55 0.76 20.17
C GLY A 803 0.12 0.52 21.62
N PRO A 804 -0.14 1.58 22.41
CA PRO A 804 -0.74 1.42 23.74
C PRO A 804 -2.17 0.87 23.61
N ARG A 805 -2.59 0.04 24.59
CA ARG A 805 -3.98 -0.44 24.67
C ARG A 805 -4.96 0.73 24.74
N PHE A 806 -6.24 0.50 24.45
CA PHE A 806 -7.23 1.57 24.43
C PHE A 806 -7.20 2.45 25.71
N TYR A 807 -7.23 1.82 26.90
CA TYR A 807 -7.15 2.52 28.20
C TYR A 807 -5.76 3.08 28.55
N GLU A 808 -4.73 2.76 27.77
CA GLU A 808 -3.37 3.27 27.96
C GLU A 808 -3.06 4.49 27.10
N ARG A 809 -3.92 4.81 26.13
CA ARG A 809 -3.79 5.99 25.27
C ARG A 809 -3.81 7.27 26.11
N GLN A 810 -3.03 8.27 25.71
CA GLN A 810 -2.85 9.49 26.49
C GLN A 810 -4.20 10.16 26.77
N GLU A 811 -5.01 10.32 25.74
CA GLU A 811 -6.27 11.04 25.84
C GLU A 811 -7.30 10.31 26.71
N ILE A 812 -7.29 8.98 26.67
CA ILE A 812 -8.14 8.13 27.49
C ILE A 812 -7.65 8.12 28.94
N ARG A 813 -6.35 8.04 29.19
CA ARG A 813 -5.77 8.12 30.55
C ARG A 813 -6.05 9.46 31.21
N ASP A 814 -5.97 10.55 30.46
CA ASP A 814 -6.30 11.89 30.96
C ASP A 814 -7.79 11.98 31.31
N ALA A 815 -8.67 11.47 30.44
CA ALA A 815 -10.11 11.41 30.70
C ALA A 815 -10.44 10.53 31.92
N LEU A 816 -9.83 9.34 32.02
CA LEU A 816 -9.97 8.46 33.18
C LEU A 816 -9.47 9.11 34.47
N ALA A 817 -8.41 9.91 34.42
CA ALA A 817 -7.92 10.64 35.59
C ALA A 817 -8.93 11.70 36.06
N TYR A 818 -9.62 12.39 35.15
CA TYR A 818 -10.75 13.27 35.49
C TYR A 818 -11.90 12.50 36.16
N LEU A 819 -12.27 11.34 35.61
CA LEU A 819 -13.33 10.51 36.18
C LEU A 819 -12.94 9.94 37.56
N ARG A 820 -11.68 9.50 37.70
CA ARG A 820 -11.13 8.97 38.95
C ARG A 820 -11.08 10.01 40.05
N ILE A 821 -10.62 11.24 39.80
CA ILE A 821 -10.56 12.27 40.85
C ILE A 821 -11.96 12.71 41.31
N VAL A 822 -12.96 12.67 40.41
CA VAL A 822 -14.36 12.97 40.73
C VAL A 822 -14.96 11.87 41.60
N ALA A 823 -14.69 10.60 41.27
CA ALA A 823 -15.13 9.45 42.07
C ALA A 823 -14.36 9.33 43.41
N GLN A 824 -13.05 9.55 43.39
CA GLN A 824 -12.11 9.38 44.49
C GLN A 824 -11.21 10.63 44.65
N PRO A 825 -11.53 11.55 45.58
CA PRO A 825 -10.83 12.83 45.74
C PRO A 825 -9.38 12.69 46.19
N ASP A 826 -9.05 11.58 46.84
CA ASP A 826 -7.72 11.31 47.41
C ASP A 826 -6.78 10.62 46.41
N ASP A 827 -7.17 10.53 45.13
CA ASP A 827 -6.33 10.00 44.06
C ASP A 827 -5.32 11.04 43.56
N ASP A 828 -4.23 11.18 44.32
CA ASP A 828 -3.16 12.14 44.05
C ASP A 828 -2.50 11.96 42.67
N LEU A 829 -2.43 10.71 42.18
CA LEU A 829 -1.85 10.37 40.88
C LEU A 829 -2.75 10.86 39.73
N ALA A 830 -4.07 10.67 39.87
CA ALA A 830 -5.03 11.19 38.91
C ALA A 830 -5.00 12.73 38.91
N PHE A 831 -4.98 13.35 40.10
CA PHE A 831 -4.93 14.81 40.24
C PHE A 831 -3.66 15.42 39.63
N GLU A 832 -2.48 14.87 39.94
CA GLU A 832 -1.20 15.33 39.36
C GLU A 832 -1.23 15.27 37.82
N ARG A 833 -1.82 14.22 37.26
CA ARG A 833 -1.92 14.05 35.81
C ARG A 833 -2.73 15.14 35.14
N ILE A 834 -3.87 15.53 35.72
CA ILE A 834 -4.83 16.45 35.08
C ILE A 834 -4.63 17.92 35.48
N ILE A 835 -3.88 18.21 36.55
CA ILE A 835 -3.78 19.56 37.13
C ILE A 835 -3.39 20.62 36.09
N ASN A 836 -2.53 20.28 35.12
CA ASN A 836 -2.09 21.17 34.05
C ASN A 836 -2.48 20.71 32.64
N VAL A 837 -3.49 19.86 32.52
CA VAL A 837 -4.02 19.35 31.24
C VAL A 837 -5.52 19.61 31.17
N PRO A 838 -6.03 20.53 30.33
CA PRO A 838 -5.31 21.45 29.44
C PRO A 838 -4.38 22.43 30.16
N LYS A 839 -3.44 23.05 29.42
CA LYS A 839 -2.43 23.95 29.99
C LYS A 839 -3.06 25.09 30.78
N ARG A 840 -2.86 25.09 32.10
CA ARG A 840 -3.38 26.07 33.07
C ARG A 840 -2.32 27.06 33.56
N GLY A 841 -1.11 27.01 33.01
CA GLY A 841 -0.01 27.89 33.41
C GLY A 841 0.62 27.50 34.76
N ILE A 842 0.46 26.23 35.14
CA ILE A 842 1.04 25.65 36.35
C ILE A 842 2.41 25.07 35.96
N GLY A 843 3.46 25.45 36.69
CA GLY A 843 4.82 24.97 36.46
C GLY A 843 5.36 24.15 37.64
N ASP A 844 6.53 23.52 37.45
CA ASP A 844 7.14 22.60 38.42
C ASP A 844 7.41 23.20 39.80
N ALA A 845 7.58 24.53 39.88
CA ALA A 845 7.75 25.24 41.14
C ALA A 845 6.46 25.25 41.96
N THR A 846 5.31 25.48 41.32
CA THR A 846 4.00 25.41 41.96
C THR A 846 3.70 23.97 42.40
N LEU A 847 3.95 22.98 41.54
CA LEU A 847 3.74 21.57 41.90
C LEU A 847 4.56 21.16 43.13
N ARG A 848 5.84 21.55 43.19
CA ARG A 848 6.68 21.33 44.38
C ARG A 848 6.10 21.97 45.64
N GLN A 849 5.54 23.18 45.55
CA GLN A 849 4.90 23.85 46.67
C GLN A 849 3.65 23.08 47.16
N LEU A 850 2.82 22.59 46.24
CA LEU A 850 1.65 21.76 46.56
C LEU A 850 2.07 20.46 47.26
N TYR A 851 3.12 19.80 46.78
CA TYR A 851 3.66 18.58 47.41
C TYR A 851 4.18 18.81 48.83
N VAL A 852 4.89 19.92 49.05
CA VAL A 852 5.38 20.29 50.39
C VAL A 852 4.20 20.55 51.33
N ALA A 853 3.16 21.23 50.87
CA ALA A 853 1.96 21.48 51.68
C ALA A 853 1.20 20.18 51.99
N ALA A 854 1.00 19.29 51.01
CA ALA A 854 0.36 18.00 51.21
C ALA A 854 1.08 17.17 52.28
N ARG A 855 2.42 17.08 52.21
CA ARG A 855 3.23 16.39 53.22
C ARG A 855 3.19 17.04 54.60
N THR A 856 3.17 18.37 54.66
CA THR A 856 3.16 19.10 55.93
C THR A 856 1.83 18.99 56.65
N LEU A 857 0.72 19.00 55.89
CA LEU A 857 -0.64 18.92 56.41
C LEU A 857 -1.11 17.47 56.63
N GLY A 858 -0.43 16.49 56.04
CA GLY A 858 -0.81 15.07 56.13
C GLY A 858 -2.12 14.76 55.40
N VAL A 859 -2.40 15.46 54.30
CA VAL A 859 -3.62 15.32 53.49
C VAL A 859 -3.26 15.03 52.04
N SER A 860 -4.25 14.60 51.24
CA SER A 860 -4.09 14.39 49.80
C SER A 860 -3.68 15.68 49.07
N LEU A 861 -3.02 15.55 47.93
CA LEU A 861 -2.58 16.64 47.07
C LEU A 861 -3.76 17.53 46.62
N ALA A 862 -4.92 16.93 46.36
CA ALA A 862 -6.14 17.64 46.01
C ALA A 862 -6.64 18.51 47.19
N GLU A 863 -6.72 17.96 48.40
CA GLU A 863 -7.13 18.67 49.61
C GLU A 863 -6.12 19.76 50.01
N ALA A 864 -4.82 19.48 49.90
CA ALA A 864 -3.77 20.47 50.11
C ALA A 864 -3.91 21.64 49.13
N THR A 865 -4.25 21.34 47.87
CA THR A 865 -4.50 22.35 46.85
C THR A 865 -5.72 23.20 47.18
N TRP A 866 -6.83 22.59 47.63
CA TRP A 866 -8.02 23.33 48.08
C TRP A 866 -7.66 24.35 49.16
N ARG A 867 -7.01 23.89 50.24
CA ARG A 867 -6.61 24.73 51.38
C ARG A 867 -5.62 25.83 50.97
N LEU A 868 -4.62 25.51 50.14
CA LEU A 868 -3.68 26.51 49.65
C LEU A 868 -4.37 27.59 48.80
N THR A 869 -5.46 27.28 48.12
CA THR A 869 -6.21 28.30 47.38
C THR A 869 -6.91 29.32 48.29
N GLU A 870 -7.14 28.98 49.56
CA GLU A 870 -7.68 29.87 50.60
C GLU A 870 -6.60 30.77 51.24
N THR A 871 -5.32 30.50 50.96
CA THR A 871 -4.18 31.28 51.46
C THR A 871 -3.60 32.23 50.40
N ASP A 872 -2.69 33.12 50.82
CA ASP A 872 -1.90 34.01 49.95
C ASP A 872 -0.56 33.40 49.51
N GLU A 873 -0.31 32.12 49.75
CA GLU A 873 0.96 31.47 49.42
C GLU A 873 1.16 31.19 47.92
N LEU A 874 0.07 31.13 47.16
CA LEU A 874 0.08 30.92 45.70
C LEU A 874 -0.04 32.25 44.97
N ARG A 875 0.67 32.40 43.83
CA ARG A 875 0.55 33.58 42.96
C ARG A 875 -0.91 33.76 42.52
N GLY A 876 -1.41 35.00 42.55
CA GLY A 876 -2.84 35.31 42.36
C GLY A 876 -3.50 34.65 41.14
N LYS A 877 -2.84 34.64 39.97
CA LYS A 877 -3.37 33.99 38.75
C LYS A 877 -3.43 32.46 38.86
N VAL A 878 -2.42 31.83 39.44
CA VAL A 878 -2.37 30.38 39.63
C VAL A 878 -3.38 29.95 40.68
N ARG A 879 -3.51 30.73 41.76
CA ARG A 879 -4.50 30.53 42.82
C ARG A 879 -5.94 30.55 42.28
N SER A 880 -6.30 31.56 41.48
CA SER A 880 -7.64 31.64 40.90
C SER A 880 -7.94 30.46 39.96
N THR A 881 -6.94 30.01 39.19
CA THR A 881 -7.10 28.89 38.27
C THR A 881 -7.25 27.55 39.00
N LEU A 882 -6.46 27.31 40.04
CA LEU A 882 -6.59 26.11 40.87
C LEU A 882 -7.91 26.11 41.64
N ARG A 883 -8.34 27.27 42.19
CA ARG A 883 -9.63 27.37 42.88
C ARG A 883 -10.79 27.00 41.97
N ALA A 884 -10.84 27.55 40.75
CA ALA A 884 -11.88 27.24 39.78
C ALA A 884 -11.92 25.74 39.44
N LEU A 885 -10.75 25.12 39.20
CA LEU A 885 -10.67 23.68 38.92
C LEU A 885 -11.20 22.84 40.08
N MET A 886 -10.87 23.22 41.32
CA MET A 886 -11.32 22.49 42.49
C MET A 886 -12.83 22.66 42.75
N GLU A 887 -13.38 23.85 42.51
CA GLU A 887 -14.83 24.12 42.57
C GLU A 887 -15.58 23.28 41.53
N ASP A 888 -15.04 23.15 40.32
CA ASP A 888 -15.59 22.30 39.26
C ASP A 888 -15.59 20.81 39.67
N ILE A 889 -14.48 20.30 40.23
CA ILE A 889 -14.39 18.91 40.73
C ILE A 889 -15.42 18.66 41.83
N ALA A 890 -15.56 19.57 42.79
CA ALA A 890 -16.55 19.47 43.86
C ALA A 890 -17.99 19.48 43.31
N ARG A 891 -18.27 20.32 42.29
CA ARG A 891 -19.56 20.36 41.60
C ARG A 891 -19.86 19.04 40.89
N TRP A 892 -18.93 18.49 40.11
CA TRP A 892 -19.11 17.24 39.38
C TRP A 892 -19.34 16.06 40.33
N ARG A 893 -18.61 16.03 41.45
CA ARG A 893 -18.81 15.00 42.47
C ARG A 893 -20.22 15.00 43.05
N GLY A 894 -20.82 16.16 43.26
CA GLY A 894 -22.21 16.28 43.71
C GLY A 894 -23.26 15.80 42.70
N GLN A 895 -22.86 15.48 41.47
CA GLN A 895 -23.74 15.01 40.39
C GLN A 895 -23.66 13.50 40.12
N ILE A 896 -22.71 12.76 40.74
CA ILE A 896 -22.51 11.32 40.53
C ILE A 896 -23.82 10.53 40.70
N ASP A 897 -24.61 10.84 41.74
CA ASP A 897 -25.87 10.13 42.03
C ASP A 897 -27.09 10.72 41.31
N ARG A 898 -26.95 11.86 40.63
CA ARG A 898 -28.07 12.65 40.08
C ARG A 898 -28.11 12.67 38.56
N THR A 899 -26.98 12.40 37.91
CA THR A 899 -26.80 12.47 36.46
C THR A 899 -26.32 11.11 35.97
N PRO A 900 -26.84 10.59 34.84
CA PRO A 900 -26.26 9.40 34.20
C PRO A 900 -24.75 9.57 33.99
N HIS A 901 -23.97 8.52 34.27
CA HIS A 901 -22.50 8.59 34.24
C HIS A 901 -21.93 8.92 32.87
N THR A 902 -22.63 8.60 31.77
CA THR A 902 -22.25 9.01 30.40
C THR A 902 -22.38 10.53 30.20
N ASP A 903 -23.47 11.12 30.69
CA ASP A 903 -23.75 12.55 30.59
C ASP A 903 -22.80 13.33 31.50
N LEU A 904 -22.54 12.79 32.70
CA LEU A 904 -21.55 13.34 33.64
C LEU A 904 -20.14 13.32 33.03
N ALA A 905 -19.74 12.24 32.38
CA ALA A 905 -18.44 12.16 31.71
C ALA A 905 -18.31 13.18 30.57
N GLN A 906 -19.35 13.33 29.73
CA GLN A 906 -19.38 14.36 28.68
C GLN A 906 -19.24 15.77 29.28
N ALA A 907 -20.00 16.06 30.35
CA ALA A 907 -19.95 17.35 31.03
C ALA A 907 -18.56 17.64 31.60
N ILE A 908 -17.91 16.66 32.25
CA ILE A 908 -16.56 16.79 32.81
C ILE A 908 -15.55 17.13 31.69
N LEU A 909 -15.57 16.43 30.56
CA LEU A 909 -14.61 16.64 29.48
C LEU A 909 -14.80 18.00 28.77
N ASP A 910 -16.04 18.46 28.64
CA ASP A 910 -16.35 19.75 28.00
C ASP A 910 -16.07 20.93 28.93
N GLU A 911 -16.53 20.88 30.18
CA GLU A 911 -16.39 21.95 31.18
C GLU A 911 -14.94 22.11 31.66
N SER A 912 -14.17 21.01 31.75
CA SER A 912 -12.73 21.07 32.05
C SER A 912 -11.91 21.76 30.94
N GLY A 913 -12.50 21.95 29.77
CA GLY A 913 -11.86 22.46 28.56
C GLY A 913 -11.04 21.42 27.82
N TYR A 914 -11.11 20.15 28.21
CA TYR A 914 -10.31 19.07 27.62
C TYR A 914 -10.77 18.72 26.19
N THR A 915 -12.07 18.61 25.95
CA THR A 915 -12.61 18.45 24.58
C THR A 915 -12.22 19.63 23.69
N ARG A 916 -12.32 20.86 24.23
CA ARG A 916 -11.98 22.08 23.51
C ARG A 916 -10.50 22.16 23.14
N MET A 917 -9.61 21.68 24.01
CA MET A 917 -8.17 21.60 23.76
C MET A 917 -7.90 20.78 22.49
N TRP A 918 -8.52 19.61 22.36
CA TRP A 918 -8.37 18.77 21.17
C TRP A 918 -9.08 19.35 19.94
N GLN A 919 -10.23 20.00 20.08
CA GLN A 919 -10.89 20.69 18.95
C GLN A 919 -10.06 21.85 18.37
N GLN A 920 -9.29 22.54 19.21
CA GLN A 920 -8.43 23.65 18.81
C GLN A 920 -7.06 23.19 18.31
N ASP A 921 -6.67 21.94 18.59
CA ASP A 921 -5.44 21.35 18.11
C ASP A 921 -5.55 21.07 16.60
N LYS A 922 -4.56 21.57 15.85
CA LYS A 922 -4.45 21.40 14.40
C LYS A 922 -3.58 20.20 14.02
N SER A 923 -3.17 19.40 15.01
CA SER A 923 -2.44 18.17 14.78
C SER A 923 -3.33 17.17 14.00
N PRO A 924 -2.77 16.38 13.07
CA PRO A 924 -3.53 15.38 12.32
C PRO A 924 -4.17 14.29 13.20
N GLU A 925 -3.72 14.14 14.44
CA GLU A 925 -4.21 13.15 15.41
C GLU A 925 -5.41 13.64 16.21
N ALA A 926 -5.60 14.96 16.31
CA ALA A 926 -6.65 15.56 17.12
C ALA A 926 -8.07 15.07 16.78
N PRO A 927 -8.46 14.88 15.50
CA PRO A 927 -9.74 14.28 15.16
C PRO A 927 -9.89 12.85 15.72
N GLY A 928 -8.83 12.03 15.63
CA GLY A 928 -8.82 10.66 16.16
C GLY A 928 -8.86 10.61 17.69
N ARG A 929 -8.20 11.54 18.39
CA ARG A 929 -8.28 11.65 19.86
C ARG A 929 -9.69 12.05 20.31
N LEU A 930 -10.36 12.97 19.59
CA LEU A 930 -11.76 13.33 19.85
C LEU A 930 -12.71 12.16 19.60
N GLU A 931 -12.45 11.36 18.57
CA GLU A 931 -13.19 10.12 18.33
C GLU A 931 -12.99 9.14 19.50
N ASN A 932 -11.75 8.92 19.96
CA ASN A 932 -11.46 8.06 21.11
C ASN A 932 -12.19 8.52 22.38
N LEU A 933 -12.31 9.82 22.64
CA LEU A 933 -13.04 10.36 23.79
C LEU A 933 -14.55 10.16 23.71
N LYS A 934 -15.16 10.41 22.54
CA LYS A 934 -16.57 10.07 22.31
C LYS A 934 -16.82 8.59 22.53
N GLU A 935 -15.84 7.80 22.18
CA GLU A 935 -15.95 6.36 22.24
C GLU A 935 -15.80 5.82 23.66
N LEU A 936 -14.95 6.41 24.48
CA LEU A 936 -14.92 6.16 25.92
C LEU A 936 -16.32 6.37 26.54
N ILE A 937 -17.02 7.44 26.15
CA ILE A 937 -18.37 7.75 26.64
C ILE A 937 -19.38 6.70 26.17
N ASN A 938 -19.29 6.24 24.92
CA ASN A 938 -20.15 5.16 24.42
C ASN A 938 -19.91 3.86 25.23
N ALA A 939 -18.66 3.48 25.45
CA ALA A 939 -18.29 2.28 26.20
C ALA A 939 -18.76 2.33 27.67
N MET A 940 -18.77 3.52 28.28
CA MET A 940 -19.34 3.71 29.63
C MET A 940 -20.83 3.37 29.69
N GLY A 941 -21.58 3.48 28.58
CA GLY A 941 -23.01 3.21 28.53
C GLY A 941 -23.42 1.76 28.83
N GLU A 942 -22.48 0.81 28.74
CA GLU A 942 -22.73 -0.60 29.07
C GLU A 942 -22.74 -0.89 30.58
N PHE A 943 -22.24 0.04 31.39
CA PHE A 943 -22.12 -0.09 32.83
C PHE A 943 -23.26 0.62 33.55
N GLU A 944 -23.68 0.12 34.72
CA GLU A 944 -24.80 0.72 35.47
C GLU A 944 -24.46 2.07 36.11
N ASN A 945 -23.19 2.27 36.50
CA ASN A 945 -22.72 3.49 37.17
C ASN A 945 -21.22 3.73 36.97
N LEU A 946 -20.75 4.93 37.32
CA LEU A 946 -19.35 5.35 37.15
C LEU A 946 -18.37 4.46 37.92
N THR A 947 -18.73 4.01 39.13
CA THR A 947 -17.88 3.19 39.99
C THR A 947 -17.63 1.82 39.37
N GLY A 948 -18.68 1.14 38.90
CA GLY A 948 -18.57 -0.17 38.23
C GLY A 948 -17.73 -0.12 36.95
N PHE A 949 -17.80 0.99 36.21
CA PHE A 949 -16.92 1.22 35.06
C PHE A 949 -15.44 1.37 35.49
N LEU A 950 -15.14 2.16 36.53
CA LEU A 950 -13.76 2.37 36.97
C LEU A 950 -13.13 1.10 37.58
N GLU A 951 -13.92 0.28 38.29
CA GLU A 951 -13.49 -1.03 38.80
C GLU A 951 -13.12 -1.98 37.65
N HIS A 952 -13.93 -2.00 36.60
CA HIS A 952 -13.67 -2.78 35.40
C HIS A 952 -12.35 -2.35 34.72
N VAL A 953 -12.16 -1.04 34.52
CA VAL A 953 -10.92 -0.51 33.94
C VAL A 953 -9.70 -0.88 34.79
N ALA A 954 -9.79 -0.78 36.11
CA ALA A 954 -8.70 -1.16 37.02
C ALA A 954 -8.32 -2.65 36.87
N LEU A 955 -9.32 -3.55 36.83
CA LEU A 955 -9.10 -5.00 36.63
C LEU A 955 -8.44 -5.32 35.27
N VAL A 956 -8.85 -4.62 34.22
CA VAL A 956 -8.26 -4.76 32.87
C VAL A 956 -6.80 -4.29 32.86
N MET A 957 -6.47 -3.27 33.65
CA MET A 957 -5.10 -2.79 33.78
C MET A 957 -4.22 -3.68 34.67
N ASP A 958 -4.77 -4.27 35.74
CA ASP A 958 -4.04 -5.14 36.68
C ASP A 958 -3.74 -6.54 36.11
N ASN A 959 -4.67 -7.16 35.36
CA ASN A 959 -4.44 -8.45 34.69
C ASN A 959 -3.27 -8.44 33.69
N ALA A 960 -2.80 -7.24 33.33
CA ALA A 960 -1.68 -7.04 32.43
C ALA A 960 -0.30 -7.23 33.06
N GLU A 961 -0.17 -6.93 34.36
CA GLU A 961 1.12 -6.96 35.07
C GLU A 961 1.48 -8.37 35.55
N ALA A 962 0.53 -9.32 35.46
CA ALA A 962 0.73 -10.75 35.71
C ALA A 962 1.64 -11.36 34.63
N SER A 963 2.94 -11.13 34.78
CA SER A 963 4.03 -11.63 33.96
C SER A 963 4.13 -13.16 34.12
N GLY A 964 3.30 -13.90 33.40
CA GLY A 964 3.30 -15.37 33.44
C GLY A 964 2.10 -16.07 32.81
N LEU A 965 1.00 -15.35 32.50
CA LEU A 965 -0.16 -15.93 31.84
C LEU A 965 0.01 -15.94 30.31
N GLU A 966 -0.41 -17.03 29.66
CA GLU A 966 -0.46 -17.12 28.20
C GLU A 966 -1.54 -16.19 27.67
N GLN A 967 -1.21 -15.38 26.66
CA GLN A 967 -2.08 -14.30 26.16
C GLN A 967 -2.22 -14.35 24.64
N VAL A 968 -3.43 -14.05 24.15
CA VAL A 968 -3.71 -13.88 22.72
C VAL A 968 -3.02 -12.62 22.21
N SER A 969 -2.37 -12.71 21.04
CA SER A 969 -1.65 -11.57 20.48
C SER A 969 -2.49 -10.79 19.47
N LEU A 970 -2.78 -9.53 19.76
CA LEU A 970 -3.53 -8.61 18.90
C LEU A 970 -2.55 -7.63 18.23
N MET A 971 -2.50 -7.56 16.90
CA MET A 971 -1.56 -6.66 16.20
C MET A 971 -1.97 -6.35 14.77
N THR A 972 -1.29 -5.39 14.14
CA THR A 972 -1.49 -5.12 12.71
C THR A 972 -0.77 -6.16 11.84
N LEU A 973 -1.26 -6.38 10.61
CA LEU A 973 -0.61 -7.23 9.60
C LEU A 973 0.87 -6.85 9.38
N HIS A 974 1.20 -5.56 9.41
CA HIS A 974 2.58 -5.06 9.32
C HIS A 974 3.42 -5.46 10.54
N GLY A 975 2.84 -5.36 11.74
CA GLY A 975 3.47 -5.76 13.00
C GLY A 975 3.70 -7.26 13.12
N ALA A 976 3.00 -8.07 12.32
CA ALA A 976 3.14 -9.52 12.30
C ALA A 976 4.37 -10.02 11.50
N LYS A 977 5.03 -9.16 10.71
CA LYS A 977 6.19 -9.57 9.88
C LYS A 977 7.28 -10.21 10.76
N GLY A 978 7.70 -11.41 10.36
CA GLY A 978 8.69 -12.22 11.09
C GLY A 978 8.09 -13.24 12.05
N LEU A 979 6.83 -13.07 12.48
CA LEU A 979 6.19 -13.95 13.47
C LEU A 979 5.54 -15.17 12.86
N GLU A 980 5.10 -16.08 13.73
CA GLU A 980 4.32 -17.27 13.42
C GLU A 980 3.48 -17.69 14.62
N PHE A 981 2.28 -18.18 14.35
CA PHE A 981 1.29 -18.62 15.34
C PHE A 981 0.63 -19.89 14.84
N ASP A 982 0.21 -20.77 15.75
CA ASP A 982 -0.47 -22.00 15.33
C ASP A 982 -1.87 -21.69 14.79
N VAL A 983 -2.53 -20.69 15.36
CA VAL A 983 -3.83 -20.19 14.92
C VAL A 983 -3.76 -18.70 14.64
N VAL A 984 -4.21 -18.30 13.45
CA VAL A 984 -4.26 -16.89 13.04
C VAL A 984 -5.67 -16.52 12.61
N PHE A 985 -6.19 -15.45 13.20
CA PHE A 985 -7.44 -14.79 12.83
C PHE A 985 -7.13 -13.53 12.00
N LEU A 986 -7.78 -13.41 10.84
CA LEU A 986 -7.60 -12.35 9.86
C LEU A 986 -8.95 -11.64 9.64
N PRO A 987 -9.38 -10.77 10.57
CA PRO A 987 -10.65 -10.06 10.47
C PRO A 987 -10.61 -8.84 9.55
N GLY A 988 -11.80 -8.39 9.15
CA GLY A 988 -11.97 -7.19 8.35
C GLY A 988 -11.44 -7.30 6.92
N TRP A 989 -11.58 -8.48 6.30
CA TRP A 989 -11.35 -8.67 4.87
C TRP A 989 -12.51 -8.08 4.08
N GLU A 990 -12.57 -6.76 4.06
CA GLU A 990 -13.64 -5.94 3.48
C GLU A 990 -13.05 -4.98 2.44
N GLU A 991 -13.77 -4.74 1.34
CA GLU A 991 -13.39 -3.71 0.36
C GLU A 991 -13.35 -2.32 1.00
N GLY A 992 -12.32 -1.56 0.67
CA GLY A 992 -12.06 -0.23 1.22
C GLY A 992 -11.30 -0.25 2.55
N LEU A 993 -11.38 -1.33 3.32
CA LEU A 993 -10.59 -1.56 4.53
C LEU A 993 -9.33 -2.39 4.24
N PHE A 994 -9.50 -3.59 3.69
CA PHE A 994 -8.43 -4.49 3.29
C PHE A 994 -8.80 -5.25 1.99
N PRO A 995 -8.46 -4.71 0.81
CA PRO A 995 -7.44 -3.68 0.57
C PRO A 995 -7.84 -2.25 0.98
N SER A 996 -6.88 -1.46 1.45
CA SER A 996 -7.13 -0.07 1.87
C SER A 996 -7.45 0.86 0.69
N GLN A 997 -8.58 1.57 0.75
CA GLN A 997 -8.99 2.52 -0.29
C GLN A 997 -7.93 3.59 -0.56
N ARG A 998 -7.32 4.15 0.50
CA ARG A 998 -6.29 5.19 0.37
C ARG A 998 -5.06 4.69 -0.41
N THR A 999 -4.63 3.45 -0.13
CA THR A 999 -3.48 2.84 -0.81
C THR A 999 -3.78 2.54 -2.28
N LEU A 1000 -5.02 2.17 -2.59
CA LEU A 1000 -5.50 2.01 -3.96
C LEU A 1000 -5.54 3.34 -4.72
N ASP A 1001 -6.03 4.41 -4.07
CA ASP A 1001 -6.15 5.74 -4.67
C ASP A 1001 -4.76 6.39 -4.91
N GLU A 1002 -3.81 6.23 -3.98
CA GLU A 1002 -2.46 6.81 -4.06
C GLU A 1002 -1.54 6.04 -5.04
N ASN A 1003 -1.60 4.71 -5.03
CA ASN A 1003 -0.58 3.87 -5.67
C ASN A 1003 -1.14 2.93 -6.76
N GLY A 1004 -2.45 2.95 -7.01
CA GLY A 1004 -3.11 2.14 -8.03
C GLY A 1004 -2.84 0.63 -7.88
N ILE A 1005 -2.45 -0.03 -8.98
CA ILE A 1005 -2.15 -1.46 -9.01
C ILE A 1005 -0.94 -1.81 -8.14
N ALA A 1006 0.09 -0.96 -8.08
CA ALA A 1006 1.22 -1.19 -7.18
C ALA A 1006 0.79 -1.14 -5.70
N GLY A 1007 -0.20 -0.29 -5.37
CA GLY A 1007 -0.85 -0.29 -4.07
C GLY A 1007 -1.62 -1.57 -3.79
N LEU A 1008 -2.39 -2.06 -4.77
CA LEU A 1008 -3.12 -3.32 -4.66
C LEU A 1008 -2.18 -4.53 -4.51
N GLU A 1009 -1.10 -4.58 -5.28
CA GLU A 1009 -0.10 -5.65 -5.18
C GLU A 1009 0.61 -5.64 -3.83
N GLU A 1010 0.87 -4.47 -3.25
CA GLU A 1010 1.41 -4.35 -1.90
C GLU A 1010 0.40 -4.84 -0.85
N GLU A 1011 -0.89 -4.51 -0.99
CA GLU A 1011 -1.94 -5.03 -0.11
C GLU A 1011 -2.09 -6.56 -0.27
N ARG A 1012 -1.91 -7.13 -1.47
CA ARG A 1012 -1.83 -8.59 -1.69
C ARG A 1012 -0.60 -9.22 -1.05
N ARG A 1013 0.56 -8.56 -1.11
CA ARG A 1013 1.77 -8.99 -0.38
C ARG A 1013 1.50 -9.01 1.12
N LEU A 1014 0.76 -8.02 1.62
CA LEU A 1014 0.35 -7.97 3.02
C LEU A 1014 -0.63 -9.10 3.38
N ALA A 1015 -1.59 -9.43 2.51
CA ALA A 1015 -2.52 -10.56 2.69
C ALA A 1015 -1.77 -11.90 2.69
N TYR A 1016 -0.85 -12.08 1.75
CA TYR A 1016 0.07 -13.23 1.70
C TYR A 1016 0.88 -13.34 3.00
N VAL A 1017 1.43 -12.23 3.49
CA VAL A 1017 2.15 -12.22 4.78
C VAL A 1017 1.24 -12.66 5.91
N GLY A 1018 0.00 -12.16 5.96
CA GLY A 1018 -1.02 -12.51 6.94
C GLY A 1018 -1.34 -14.01 6.98
N ILE A 1019 -1.70 -14.61 5.84
CA ILE A 1019 -1.99 -16.05 5.73
C ILE A 1019 -0.77 -16.89 6.14
N THR A 1020 0.42 -16.53 5.65
CA THR A 1020 1.67 -17.26 5.95
C THR A 1020 2.21 -17.03 7.37
N ARG A 1021 1.48 -16.32 8.24
CA ARG A 1021 1.72 -16.33 9.69
C ARG A 1021 1.16 -17.56 10.37
N GLY A 1022 0.12 -18.18 9.80
CA GLY A 1022 -0.51 -19.38 10.37
C GLY A 1022 0.32 -20.63 10.10
N ARG A 1023 0.52 -21.45 11.15
CA ARG A 1023 1.17 -22.76 11.05
C ARG A 1023 0.16 -23.86 10.81
N ILE A 1024 -0.92 -23.89 11.59
CA ILE A 1024 -1.89 -25.02 11.61
C ILE A 1024 -3.26 -24.58 11.11
N ARG A 1025 -3.80 -23.45 11.61
CA ARG A 1025 -5.13 -22.94 11.27
C ARG A 1025 -5.10 -21.46 10.90
N VAL A 1026 -5.87 -21.10 9.87
CA VAL A 1026 -6.11 -19.72 9.47
C VAL A 1026 -7.61 -19.51 9.31
N HIS A 1027 -8.09 -18.47 9.99
CA HIS A 1027 -9.48 -18.02 9.98
C HIS A 1027 -9.52 -16.63 9.34
N VAL A 1028 -10.29 -16.45 8.28
CA VAL A 1028 -10.51 -15.18 7.60
C VAL A 1028 -11.97 -14.79 7.83
N SER A 1029 -12.23 -13.53 8.19
CA SER A 1029 -13.59 -13.04 8.36
C SER A 1029 -13.81 -11.68 7.73
N HIS A 1030 -15.06 -11.43 7.36
CA HIS A 1030 -15.52 -10.14 6.85
C HIS A 1030 -16.88 -9.80 7.46
N ALA A 1031 -17.10 -8.53 7.79
CA ALA A 1031 -18.38 -8.03 8.27
C ALA A 1031 -19.16 -7.33 7.14
N ALA A 1032 -20.47 -7.57 7.04
CA ALA A 1032 -21.33 -6.89 6.07
C ALA A 1032 -21.57 -5.41 6.44
N ASN A 1033 -21.51 -5.07 7.72
CA ASN A 1033 -21.69 -3.71 8.22
C ASN A 1033 -20.60 -3.36 9.23
N ARG A 1034 -19.94 -2.22 9.06
CA ARG A 1034 -18.92 -1.73 10.00
C ARG A 1034 -19.14 -0.28 10.33
N ARG A 1035 -18.93 0.07 11.59
CA ARG A 1035 -18.94 1.46 12.04
C ARG A 1035 -17.57 2.07 11.83
N ILE A 1036 -17.45 3.00 10.87
CA ILE A 1036 -16.20 3.71 10.57
C ILE A 1036 -16.43 5.19 10.91
N HIS A 1037 -15.59 5.77 11.78
CA HIS A 1037 -15.68 7.16 12.25
C HIS A 1037 -17.07 7.56 12.80
N GLY A 1038 -17.72 6.63 13.51
CA GLY A 1038 -19.02 6.86 14.14
C GLY A 1038 -20.23 6.68 13.22
N SER A 1039 -20.03 6.50 11.90
CA SER A 1039 -21.08 6.23 10.91
C SER A 1039 -21.13 4.77 10.49
N TRP A 1040 -22.33 4.23 10.27
CA TRP A 1040 -22.51 2.88 9.71
C TRP A 1040 -22.23 2.88 8.22
N ALA A 1041 -21.34 2.00 7.78
CA ALA A 1041 -21.06 1.73 6.38
C ALA A 1041 -21.33 0.25 6.09
N THR A 1042 -22.03 -0.01 4.99
CA THR A 1042 -22.13 -1.36 4.43
C THR A 1042 -20.84 -1.67 3.69
N SER A 1043 -20.17 -2.74 4.10
CA SER A 1043 -18.91 -3.21 3.54
C SER A 1043 -19.16 -4.39 2.60
N LEU A 1044 -18.53 -4.40 1.44
CA LEU A 1044 -18.47 -5.59 0.60
C LEU A 1044 -17.32 -6.50 1.09
N PRO A 1045 -17.42 -7.83 0.94
CA PRO A 1045 -16.29 -8.72 1.17
C PRO A 1045 -15.10 -8.32 0.29
N SER A 1046 -13.90 -8.46 0.81
CA SER A 1046 -12.66 -8.17 0.08
C SER A 1046 -12.52 -9.05 -1.14
N ARG A 1047 -12.03 -8.50 -2.24
CA ARG A 1047 -11.60 -9.27 -3.42
C ARG A 1047 -10.57 -10.35 -3.09
N PHE A 1048 -9.81 -10.21 -2.00
CA PHE A 1048 -8.86 -11.24 -1.57
C PHE A 1048 -9.56 -12.52 -1.12
N VAL A 1049 -10.82 -12.46 -0.72
CA VAL A 1049 -11.63 -13.64 -0.42
C VAL A 1049 -11.94 -14.44 -1.68
N ASP A 1050 -12.26 -13.76 -2.79
CA ASP A 1050 -12.54 -14.40 -4.08
C ASP A 1050 -11.29 -14.99 -4.75
N GLU A 1051 -10.11 -14.45 -4.40
CA GLU A 1051 -8.81 -14.91 -4.91
C GLU A 1051 -8.30 -16.17 -4.21
N LEU A 1052 -8.97 -16.62 -3.15
CA LEU A 1052 -8.62 -17.84 -2.44
C LEU A 1052 -9.10 -19.09 -3.20
N PRO A 1053 -8.22 -20.08 -3.50
CA PRO A 1053 -8.62 -21.29 -4.21
C PRO A 1053 -9.60 -22.16 -3.41
N ALA A 1054 -10.73 -22.53 -4.00
CA ALA A 1054 -11.78 -23.33 -3.36
C ALA A 1054 -11.32 -24.71 -2.86
N GLU A 1055 -10.26 -25.26 -3.48
CA GLU A 1055 -9.61 -26.50 -3.04
C GLU A 1055 -9.00 -26.38 -1.63
N HIS A 1056 -8.57 -25.18 -1.23
CA HIS A 1056 -7.86 -24.94 0.02
C HIS A 1056 -8.67 -24.17 1.07
N VAL A 1057 -9.92 -23.80 0.75
CA VAL A 1057 -10.76 -22.94 1.58
C VAL A 1057 -12.12 -23.59 1.86
N GLU A 1058 -12.66 -23.35 3.06
CA GLU A 1058 -14.01 -23.69 3.48
C GLU A 1058 -14.76 -22.41 3.84
N VAL A 1059 -15.90 -22.16 3.17
CA VAL A 1059 -16.68 -20.92 3.34
C VAL A 1059 -17.93 -21.19 4.17
N GLU A 1060 -18.07 -20.48 5.29
CA GLU A 1060 -19.23 -20.53 6.18
C GLU A 1060 -19.92 -19.15 6.20
N ASN A 1061 -21.22 -19.08 5.93
CA ASN A 1061 -21.96 -17.81 6.02
C ASN A 1061 -22.99 -17.88 7.15
N ALA A 1062 -23.09 -16.81 7.95
CA ALA A 1062 -24.15 -16.70 8.95
C ALA A 1062 -25.54 -16.74 8.27
N PRO A 1063 -26.58 -17.31 8.93
CA PRO A 1063 -27.93 -17.37 8.39
C PRO A 1063 -28.44 -15.96 8.04
N GLY A 1064 -28.88 -15.76 6.79
CA GLY A 1064 -29.36 -14.46 6.30
C GLY A 1064 -28.34 -13.68 5.45
N ILE A 1065 -27.08 -14.12 5.39
CA ILE A 1065 -26.03 -13.55 4.51
C ILE A 1065 -25.87 -14.38 3.21
N GLY A 1066 -26.39 -15.61 3.18
CA GLY A 1066 -26.31 -16.52 2.02
C GLY A 1066 -27.42 -16.29 0.99
N GLY A 1067 -27.09 -15.61 -0.12
CA GLY A 1067 -28.05 -15.33 -1.18
C GLY A 1067 -27.47 -14.95 -2.54
N ALA A 1068 -26.40 -15.61 -3.02
CA ALA A 1068 -26.10 -15.75 -4.46
C ALA A 1068 -24.95 -16.75 -4.72
N GLY A 1069 -25.29 -17.96 -5.17
CA GLY A 1069 -24.49 -18.79 -6.09
C GLY A 1069 -23.11 -19.30 -5.66
N PHE A 1070 -23.06 -20.42 -4.95
CA PHE A 1070 -21.92 -21.35 -4.98
C PHE A 1070 -22.43 -22.76 -5.31
N GLY A 1071 -22.06 -23.27 -6.49
CA GLY A 1071 -22.45 -24.61 -6.95
C GLY A 1071 -21.90 -24.97 -8.33
N SER A 1072 -20.74 -25.63 -8.33
CA SER A 1072 -20.23 -26.64 -9.28
C SER A 1072 -20.78 -26.68 -10.72
N GLY A 1073 -19.91 -26.41 -11.70
CA GLY A 1073 -20.14 -26.74 -13.11
C GLY A 1073 -18.83 -26.88 -13.88
N GLY A 1074 -18.17 -28.03 -13.76
CA GLY A 1074 -17.07 -28.41 -14.65
C GLY A 1074 -17.59 -28.73 -16.05
N PHE A 1075 -16.94 -28.19 -17.08
CA PHE A 1075 -17.19 -28.56 -18.48
C PHE A 1075 -15.99 -29.32 -19.03
N GLY A 1076 -16.15 -30.65 -19.09
CA GLY A 1076 -15.37 -31.54 -19.94
C GLY A 1076 -16.12 -31.88 -21.23
N SER A 1077 -15.36 -31.88 -22.32
CA SER A 1077 -15.57 -32.28 -23.72
C SER A 1077 -16.65 -33.33 -24.10
N GLY A 1078 -17.24 -33.14 -25.30
CA GLY A 1078 -17.97 -34.12 -26.13
C GLY A 1078 -19.49 -33.85 -26.19
N GLY A 1079 -20.21 -33.72 -27.31
CA GLY A 1079 -20.05 -34.27 -28.66
C GLY A 1079 -21.38 -34.95 -29.07
N PHE A 1080 -22.11 -34.33 -30.00
CA PHE A 1080 -23.18 -34.87 -30.89
C PHE A 1080 -24.42 -35.60 -30.30
N GLY A 1081 -25.59 -34.99 -30.52
CA GLY A 1081 -26.72 -35.53 -31.32
C GLY A 1081 -27.46 -36.82 -30.91
N GLY A 1082 -28.80 -36.76 -30.93
CA GLY A 1082 -29.64 -37.92 -31.29
C GLY A 1082 -30.75 -38.28 -30.31
N ALA A 1083 -31.97 -38.32 -30.84
CA ALA A 1083 -33.19 -38.73 -30.17
C ALA A 1083 -33.27 -40.24 -29.87
N SER A 1084 -34.13 -40.58 -28.89
CA SER A 1084 -35.15 -41.65 -28.95
C SER A 1084 -35.18 -42.63 -27.75
N ALA A 1085 -36.42 -42.87 -27.32
CA ALA A 1085 -36.97 -44.10 -26.73
C ALA A 1085 -36.51 -44.56 -25.33
N GLY A 1086 -37.38 -44.33 -24.34
CA GLY A 1086 -38.41 -45.32 -24.01
C GLY A 1086 -38.18 -46.27 -22.82
N GLY A 1087 -38.89 -45.96 -21.71
CA GLY A 1087 -39.57 -46.93 -20.81
C GLY A 1087 -38.73 -47.58 -19.71
N GLY A 1088 -39.12 -47.62 -18.43
CA GLY A 1088 -40.34 -47.14 -17.77
C GLY A 1088 -40.45 -47.63 -16.31
N TRP A 1089 -41.34 -46.98 -15.55
CA TRP A 1089 -42.04 -47.42 -14.30
C TRP A 1089 -41.18 -47.49 -13.01
N SER A 1090 -41.57 -47.07 -11.80
CA SER A 1090 -42.81 -46.68 -11.09
C SER A 1090 -42.34 -46.11 -9.73
N GLY A 1091 -42.98 -45.18 -8.99
CA GLY A 1091 -44.31 -44.62 -9.11
C GLY A 1091 -44.63 -43.59 -8.00
N PHE A 1092 -45.82 -43.03 -8.18
CA PHE A 1092 -46.73 -42.42 -7.20
C PHE A 1092 -46.38 -41.06 -6.58
N GLY A 1093 -46.82 -40.00 -7.28
CA GLY A 1093 -47.62 -38.97 -6.63
C GLY A 1093 -49.00 -39.54 -6.29
N ASP A 1094 -49.39 -39.45 -5.02
CA ASP A 1094 -50.75 -39.20 -4.52
C ASP A 1094 -50.83 -39.66 -3.07
N ARG A 1095 -50.53 -38.73 -2.16
CA ARG A 1095 -51.19 -38.66 -0.85
C ARG A 1095 -50.73 -37.39 -0.14
N PHE A 1096 -51.64 -36.42 -0.12
CA PHE A 1096 -52.04 -35.64 1.07
C PHE A 1096 -52.38 -34.19 0.70
N ASN A 1097 -53.41 -34.04 -0.14
CA ASN A 1097 -54.36 -32.95 0.00
C ASN A 1097 -55.72 -33.54 0.36
N ARG A 1098 -55.96 -33.78 1.66
CA ARG A 1098 -57.26 -33.57 2.35
C ARG A 1098 -57.31 -34.22 3.73
N MET A 1099 -57.83 -33.42 4.66
CA MET A 1099 -58.50 -33.77 5.92
C MET A 1099 -57.65 -34.55 6.93
N GLY A 1100 -57.42 -34.09 8.15
CA GLY A 1100 -58.28 -33.28 9.00
C GLY A 1100 -58.63 -34.08 10.26
N ARG A 1101 -58.59 -33.38 11.40
CA ARG A 1101 -59.25 -33.68 12.69
C ARG A 1101 -58.52 -34.59 13.71
N GLN A 1102 -58.53 -34.04 14.94
CA GLN A 1102 -58.45 -34.68 16.27
C GLN A 1102 -57.06 -35.21 16.67
N ALA A 1103 -56.46 -34.88 17.81
CA ALA A 1103 -56.87 -34.33 19.11
C ALA A 1103 -55.65 -33.61 19.75
N ALA A 1104 -55.70 -32.40 20.32
CA ALA A 1104 -56.33 -31.92 21.56
C ALA A 1104 -55.73 -32.48 22.88
N GLN A 1105 -54.93 -31.67 23.62
CA GLN A 1105 -55.18 -31.19 25.02
C GLN A 1105 -53.94 -30.55 25.73
N ALA A 1106 -53.94 -29.20 25.83
CA ALA A 1106 -53.70 -28.28 26.99
C ALA A 1106 -52.51 -28.41 28.00
N PRO A 1107 -52.11 -27.34 28.77
CA PRO A 1107 -52.26 -25.87 28.57
C PRO A 1107 -51.04 -24.94 28.94
N ALA A 1108 -51.04 -23.72 28.35
CA ALA A 1108 -50.77 -22.34 28.85
C ALA A 1108 -49.49 -21.99 29.69
N ARG A 1109 -48.82 -20.82 29.57
CA ARG A 1109 -49.22 -19.42 29.30
C ARG A 1109 -48.03 -18.56 28.78
N GLY A 1110 -48.32 -17.54 27.96
CA GLY A 1110 -47.42 -16.40 27.69
C GLY A 1110 -47.85 -15.54 26.49
N ARG A 1111 -48.56 -14.43 26.78
CA ARG A 1111 -49.27 -13.46 25.89
C ARG A 1111 -48.71 -13.18 24.48
N VAL A 1112 -49.62 -13.20 23.50
CA VAL A 1112 -49.49 -12.76 22.09
C VAL A 1112 -50.00 -11.33 21.94
N ILE A 1113 -49.30 -10.50 21.16
CA ILE A 1113 -49.84 -9.28 20.54
C ILE A 1113 -50.10 -9.64 19.07
N GLU A 1114 -51.38 -9.62 18.66
CA GLU A 1114 -51.82 -9.95 17.31
C GLU A 1114 -51.59 -8.78 16.34
N GLY A 1115 -50.97 -9.06 15.19
CA GLY A 1115 -50.87 -8.15 14.07
C GLY A 1115 -50.76 -8.93 12.76
N THR A 1116 -51.88 -9.04 12.05
CA THR A 1116 -52.01 -9.75 10.77
C THR A 1116 -51.45 -8.89 9.63
N ALA A 1117 -50.41 -9.35 8.94
CA ALA A 1117 -49.93 -8.74 7.70
C ALA A 1117 -50.87 -9.10 6.54
N CYS A 1118 -51.54 -8.11 5.96
CA CYS A 1118 -52.31 -8.27 4.72
C CYS A 1118 -51.52 -7.65 3.56
N GLN A 1119 -51.36 -8.38 2.46
CA GLN A 1119 -50.78 -7.88 1.22
C GLN A 1119 -51.72 -6.83 0.61
N VAL A 1120 -51.27 -5.57 0.56
CA VAL A 1120 -51.98 -4.50 -0.15
C VAL A 1120 -51.32 -4.31 -1.51
N ALA A 1121 -52.04 -4.64 -2.58
CA ALA A 1121 -51.64 -4.32 -3.95
C ALA A 1121 -51.51 -2.79 -4.14
N PRO A 1122 -50.58 -2.30 -4.97
CA PRO A 1122 -50.40 -0.87 -5.16
C PRO A 1122 -51.64 -0.25 -5.80
N ARG A 1123 -52.32 0.62 -5.06
CA ARG A 1123 -53.34 1.52 -5.60
C ARG A 1123 -52.67 2.67 -6.34
N SER A 1124 -53.05 2.89 -7.59
CA SER A 1124 -52.86 4.17 -8.28
C SER A 1124 -53.57 5.28 -7.49
N ARG A 1125 -52.90 6.39 -7.19
CA ARG A 1125 -53.54 7.52 -6.50
C ARG A 1125 -53.81 8.70 -7.46
N PRO A 1126 -55.05 9.19 -7.54
CA PRO A 1126 -55.46 10.38 -8.28
C PRO A 1126 -55.42 11.65 -7.41
N ASP A 1127 -55.37 12.80 -8.09
CA ASP A 1127 -55.57 14.20 -7.67
C ASP A 1127 -54.68 14.84 -6.58
N ARG A 1128 -54.16 16.02 -6.95
CA ARG A 1128 -53.30 16.91 -6.14
C ARG A 1128 -54.09 17.49 -4.96
N PRO A 1129 -53.70 17.27 -3.69
CA PRO A 1129 -54.50 17.72 -2.54
C PRO A 1129 -54.33 19.20 -2.16
N PHE A 1130 -53.32 19.91 -2.67
CA PHE A 1130 -53.06 21.31 -2.32
C PHE A 1130 -52.75 22.14 -3.56
N ASN A 1131 -53.36 23.33 -3.66
CA ASN A 1131 -53.09 24.30 -4.72
C ASN A 1131 -52.35 25.51 -4.15
N PRO A 1132 -51.57 26.24 -4.97
CA PRO A 1132 -51.07 27.57 -4.58
C PRO A 1132 -52.24 28.46 -4.11
N GLY A 1133 -52.10 29.03 -2.92
CA GLY A 1133 -53.13 29.80 -2.22
C GLY A 1133 -53.86 29.04 -1.09
N SER A 1134 -53.72 27.71 -1.01
CA SER A 1134 -54.35 26.91 0.07
C SER A 1134 -53.74 27.24 1.45
N ARG A 1135 -54.60 27.38 2.47
CA ARG A 1135 -54.19 27.53 3.86
C ARG A 1135 -53.92 26.14 4.46
N VAL A 1136 -52.74 25.95 5.03
CA VAL A 1136 -52.29 24.68 5.60
C VAL A 1136 -51.68 24.88 6.97
N PHE A 1137 -51.66 23.83 7.78
CA PHE A 1137 -51.06 23.81 9.10
C PHE A 1137 -49.94 22.77 9.15
N HIS A 1138 -48.80 23.16 9.71
CA HIS A 1138 -47.68 22.27 9.99
C HIS A 1138 -47.41 22.24 11.50
N GLN A 1139 -47.29 21.04 12.07
CA GLN A 1139 -47.16 20.84 13.53
C GLN A 1139 -46.03 21.67 14.18
N LYS A 1140 -44.93 21.90 13.45
CA LYS A 1140 -43.78 22.69 13.94
C LYS A 1140 -43.81 24.19 13.58
N PHE A 1141 -44.45 24.55 12.47
CA PHE A 1141 -44.34 25.91 11.89
C PHE A 1141 -45.65 26.69 11.94
N GLY A 1142 -46.73 26.07 12.44
CA GLY A 1142 -48.05 26.68 12.55
C GLY A 1142 -48.76 26.79 11.21
N TYR A 1143 -49.67 27.75 11.12
CA TYR A 1143 -50.42 28.03 9.91
C TYR A 1143 -49.54 28.72 8.85
N GLY A 1144 -49.79 28.38 7.59
CA GLY A 1144 -49.12 28.97 6.44
C GLY A 1144 -49.95 28.85 5.17
N THR A 1145 -49.57 29.61 4.15
CA THR A 1145 -50.22 29.60 2.84
C THR A 1145 -49.29 29.00 1.81
N VAL A 1146 -49.76 28.02 1.04
CA VAL A 1146 -48.99 27.41 -0.05
C VAL A 1146 -48.74 28.46 -1.14
N VAL A 1147 -47.48 28.68 -1.50
CA VAL A 1147 -47.03 29.61 -2.55
C VAL A 1147 -46.79 28.86 -3.86
N ALA A 1148 -46.21 27.66 -3.82
CA ALA A 1148 -45.95 26.84 -5.00
C ALA A 1148 -46.00 25.34 -4.64
N VAL A 1149 -46.29 24.51 -5.65
CA VAL A 1149 -46.36 23.05 -5.53
C VAL A 1149 -45.50 22.41 -6.62
N GLU A 1150 -44.45 21.71 -6.22
CA GLU A 1150 -43.55 20.95 -7.09
C GLU A 1150 -43.63 19.47 -6.70
N ASN A 1151 -44.42 18.69 -7.43
CA ASN A 1151 -44.70 17.27 -7.14
C ASN A 1151 -45.24 17.06 -5.72
N ASP A 1152 -44.45 16.42 -4.86
CA ASP A 1152 -44.73 16.10 -3.44
C ASP A 1152 -44.25 17.20 -2.47
N LYS A 1153 -43.62 18.27 -2.99
CA LYS A 1153 -43.08 19.38 -2.18
C LYS A 1153 -43.92 20.65 -2.33
N LEU A 1154 -44.31 21.19 -1.18
CA LEU A 1154 -45.03 22.45 -1.04
C LEU A 1154 -44.07 23.54 -0.56
N GLU A 1155 -44.04 24.65 -1.26
CA GLU A 1155 -43.43 25.88 -0.76
C GLU A 1155 -44.50 26.67 -0.01
N ILE A 1156 -44.36 26.83 1.30
CA ILE A 1156 -45.38 27.38 2.20
C ILE A 1156 -44.82 28.61 2.90
N LYS A 1157 -45.56 29.72 2.86
CA LYS A 1157 -45.28 30.91 3.66
C LYS A 1157 -46.00 30.79 5.01
N PHE A 1158 -45.25 30.41 6.05
CA PHE A 1158 -45.76 30.32 7.42
C PHE A 1158 -45.87 31.69 8.07
N ASP A 1159 -46.94 31.91 8.82
CA ASP A 1159 -47.27 33.22 9.41
C ASP A 1159 -46.19 33.70 10.40
N ALA A 1160 -45.59 32.77 11.16
CA ALA A 1160 -44.59 33.09 12.19
C ALA A 1160 -43.13 32.94 11.72
N THR A 1161 -42.85 32.07 10.75
CA THR A 1161 -41.47 31.63 10.44
C THR A 1161 -41.04 31.87 8.97
N GLY A 1162 -41.88 32.52 8.17
CA GLY A 1162 -41.58 32.84 6.76
C GLY A 1162 -41.69 31.64 5.81
N VAL A 1163 -41.10 31.76 4.62
CA VAL A 1163 -41.24 30.75 3.54
C VAL A 1163 -40.36 29.52 3.83
N LYS A 1164 -40.95 28.32 3.76
CA LYS A 1164 -40.29 27.02 3.93
C LYS A 1164 -40.82 26.01 2.91
N LYS A 1165 -39.96 25.11 2.46
CA LYS A 1165 -40.34 23.97 1.61
C LYS A 1165 -40.58 22.73 2.48
N VAL A 1166 -41.75 22.13 2.37
CA VAL A 1166 -42.24 21.01 3.21
C VAL A 1166 -42.95 20.00 2.31
N MET A 1167 -42.86 18.70 2.59
CA MET A 1167 -43.65 17.73 1.82
C MET A 1167 -45.14 17.78 2.19
N ASP A 1168 -46.00 17.48 1.22
CA ASP A 1168 -47.46 17.49 1.38
C ASP A 1168 -47.96 16.59 2.53
N SER A 1169 -47.29 15.47 2.77
CA SER A 1169 -47.58 14.52 3.85
C SER A 1169 -47.42 15.08 5.27
N PHE A 1170 -46.70 16.19 5.45
CA PHE A 1170 -46.46 16.81 6.77
C PHE A 1170 -47.35 18.02 7.04
N VAL A 1171 -48.30 18.33 6.16
CA VAL A 1171 -49.24 19.43 6.35
C VAL A 1171 -50.68 18.98 6.19
N VAL A 1172 -51.56 19.59 6.96
CA VAL A 1172 -53.00 19.37 6.88
C VAL A 1172 -53.70 20.65 6.42
N PRO A 1173 -54.85 20.57 5.72
CA PRO A 1173 -55.66 21.75 5.43
C PRO A 1173 -56.00 22.50 6.73
N ALA A 1174 -55.97 23.82 6.71
CA ALA A 1174 -56.27 24.61 7.91
C ALA A 1174 -57.66 24.32 8.50
N GLU A 1175 -58.62 23.91 7.67
CA GLU A 1175 -59.98 23.52 8.09
C GLU A 1175 -60.03 22.20 8.88
N GLN A 1176 -58.97 21.40 8.82
CA GLN A 1176 -58.83 20.12 9.54
C GLN A 1176 -57.85 20.22 10.72
N ALA A 1177 -57.15 21.35 10.85
CA ALA A 1177 -56.34 21.69 12.01
C ALA A 1177 -57.23 22.41 13.02
N GLY A 1178 -57.88 21.61 13.87
CA GLY A 1178 -58.81 22.09 14.91
C GLY A 1178 -58.25 23.15 15.83
#